data_AF-A0A432W705-F1
#
_entry.id   AF-A0A432W705-F1
#
_cell.length_a   1.000
_cell.length_b   1.000
_cell.length_c   1.000
_cell.angle_alpha   90.00
_cell.angle_beta   90.00
_cell.angle_gamma   90.00
#
_symmetry.space_group_name_H-M   'P 1'
#
loop_
_entity.id
_entity.type
_entity.pdbx_description
1 polymer ?
#
loop_
_entity_poly.entity_id
_entity_poly.type
_entity_poly.pdbx_seq_one_letter_code
_entity_poly.pdbx_strand_id
1 'polypeptide(L)'
;MLQRLSLLLGCSLALMACSEPPQTLQFKPDDGEHRRYQMYSETFIEATSSRGSDSERVRTHMFMDYDVEEQSSTYDVLLQPQYIRMRFRRGGFSSLDAPDYRQEELWPLMEGGFTMQVDKQSGEATDFIIHHNIDRMDEDGFDPIRELLQDEFSRPGYGSGITLREGATQQMPAEGPFPEVTLTVKELDDQLVTLLIEGENDEIKLYGYILMERSTGWLKRSTLIVDMPLQDDYVEGTARMVATVLPADWQSGQDLEFLRDAGQSFPIDTSALPDTLDDLELASEAKVFPTSSGSIDDYDDKLSLRYIHDVFDMESLGHIEITDFQALDQNGDVLDLTLHGVNAFTYHYGDDEAMQTGVDVYPLGWTDMATKLEQLAAIEATVQRFPVTYELVELPVEDSETVLEHHGARAILTPADEEGVYYLKLEYTEKAYFGISIDGPSDGSLQYDRAENTPDWLDDGERSLLEVIRQGYYPTTYTLYFADEGPNKVRLMTFLIGDEPVQEKQVRFYDPDAALSNIELEPTSSHYLFSKYPDYANPSRTDFNFQLNSLQNVEPVSFDRPQLYMALSHEQAALCELQQTSDVEEAGRAITWREHDPREQHMHRELSLPQQVVYQLATEDGVREFFYEHEVVLSMSCGGEPEWHALDLELGEQSWLIAVTELLGDDWQDTHSDMVLVDLLRRYRFLDTTDRALTVIPPPGFGNQRRLDLTRLTLDDFVTEEGFLRIAGRVERVEELQASGDAFAREWEHQFPALPSADAAHQD
;
A
#
# COMPACT_ATOMS: atom_id res chain seq x y z
N MET A 1 13.36 -53.71 66.39
CA MET A 1 12.56 -53.68 65.13
C MET A 1 11.36 -52.73 65.25
N LEU A 2 11.47 -51.61 65.99
CA LEU A 2 10.33 -50.70 66.24
C LEU A 2 10.79 -49.26 66.58
N GLN A 3 11.86 -48.79 65.93
CA GLN A 3 12.41 -47.44 66.16
C GLN A 3 12.96 -46.78 64.88
N ARG A 4 12.51 -47.22 63.70
CA ARG A 4 12.91 -46.65 62.40
C ARG A 4 11.73 -46.28 61.49
N LEU A 5 10.51 -46.14 62.02
CA LEU A 5 9.34 -45.70 61.25
C LEU A 5 8.84 -44.28 61.58
N SER A 6 9.47 -43.58 62.52
CA SER A 6 8.99 -42.26 62.97
C SER A 6 9.75 -41.06 62.39
N LEU A 7 10.80 -41.29 61.60
CA LEU A 7 11.62 -40.24 60.98
C LEU A 7 11.43 -40.11 59.46
N LEU A 8 10.75 -41.07 58.82
CA LEU A 8 10.44 -41.04 57.39
C LEU A 8 9.04 -40.47 57.06
N LEU A 9 8.20 -40.23 58.07
CA LEU A 9 6.93 -39.49 57.92
C LEU A 9 7.02 -38.01 58.32
N GLY A 10 8.13 -37.58 58.96
CA GLY A 10 8.32 -36.19 59.37
C GLY A 10 9.04 -35.30 58.34
N CYS A 11 9.81 -35.87 57.42
CA CYS A 11 10.53 -35.11 56.39
C CYS A 11 9.77 -34.98 55.06
N SER A 12 8.71 -35.76 54.84
CA SER A 12 7.85 -35.66 53.65
C SER A 12 6.71 -34.63 53.80
N LEU A 13 6.48 -34.11 55.01
CA LEU A 13 5.51 -33.04 55.28
C LEU A 13 6.14 -31.65 55.39
N ALA A 14 7.48 -31.54 55.38
CA ALA A 14 8.20 -30.27 55.40
C ALA A 14 8.68 -29.81 54.00
N LEU A 15 8.47 -30.61 52.95
CA LEU A 15 8.77 -30.27 51.55
C LEU A 15 7.55 -29.76 50.76
N MET A 16 6.37 -29.67 51.38
CA MET A 16 5.16 -29.10 50.76
C MET A 16 4.79 -27.69 51.28
N ALA A 17 5.63 -27.07 52.12
CA ALA A 17 5.34 -25.76 52.72
C ALA A 17 6.17 -24.60 52.11
N CYS A 18 6.85 -24.84 50.99
CA CYS A 18 7.54 -23.81 50.19
C CYS A 18 7.29 -24.01 48.69
N SER A 19 6.10 -24.47 48.29
CA SER A 19 5.61 -24.05 46.97
C SER A 19 5.25 -22.59 47.15
N GLU A 20 6.05 -21.69 46.59
CA GLU A 20 5.57 -20.33 46.34
C GLU A 20 4.16 -20.44 45.75
N PRO A 21 3.20 -19.63 46.21
CA PRO A 21 1.87 -19.64 45.63
C PRO A 21 2.01 -19.52 44.10
N PRO A 22 1.21 -20.26 43.32
CA PRO A 22 1.32 -20.21 41.86
C PRO A 22 1.28 -18.75 41.43
N GLN A 23 2.31 -18.32 40.69
CA GLN A 23 2.37 -16.97 40.17
C GLN A 23 1.15 -16.79 39.26
N THR A 24 0.26 -15.88 39.62
CA THR A 24 -0.88 -15.52 38.78
C THR A 24 -0.54 -14.28 37.99
N LEU A 25 -1.08 -14.18 36.78
CA LEU A 25 -1.10 -12.94 36.04
C LEU A 25 -1.90 -11.90 36.84
N GLN A 26 -1.36 -10.68 36.92
CA GLN A 26 -1.95 -9.57 37.64
C GLN A 26 -1.75 -8.30 36.83
N PHE A 27 -2.79 -7.46 36.77
CA PHE A 27 -2.66 -6.15 36.18
C PHE A 27 -2.00 -5.18 37.16
N LYS A 28 -0.83 -4.69 36.78
CA LYS A 28 0.06 -3.80 37.55
C LYS A 28 0.76 -2.84 36.57
N PRO A 29 0.03 -1.86 36.03
CA PRO A 29 0.62 -0.81 35.21
C PRO A 29 1.56 0.05 36.06
N ASP A 30 2.41 0.82 35.37
CA ASP A 30 3.17 1.89 36.01
C ASP A 30 2.27 3.13 36.22
N ASP A 31 2.56 3.92 37.26
CA ASP A 31 1.75 5.11 37.56
C ASP A 31 1.96 6.18 36.48
N GLY A 32 0.87 6.69 35.91
CA GLY A 32 0.92 7.65 34.78
C GLY A 32 1.31 7.01 33.46
N GLU A 33 1.28 5.68 33.36
CA GLU A 33 1.52 4.97 32.11
C GLU A 33 0.45 5.32 31.07
N HIS A 34 0.90 5.60 29.86
CA HIS A 34 0.06 5.84 28.68
C HIS A 34 0.36 4.75 27.64
N ARG A 35 -0.69 4.16 27.06
CA ARG A 35 -0.58 3.24 25.93
C ARG A 35 -1.63 3.56 24.88
N ARG A 36 -1.24 3.49 23.61
CA ARG A 36 -2.16 3.54 22.47
C ARG A 36 -2.21 2.19 21.79
N TYR A 37 -3.41 1.73 21.48
CA TYR A 37 -3.63 0.57 20.63
C TYR A 37 -4.36 0.96 19.36
N GLN A 38 -4.04 0.26 18.28
CA GLN A 38 -4.85 0.23 17.07
C GLN A 38 -5.70 -1.05 17.07
N MET A 39 -6.96 -0.91 16.70
CA MET A 39 -7.95 -1.99 16.72
C MET A 39 -8.58 -2.09 15.35
N TYR A 40 -8.66 -3.32 14.86
CA TYR A 40 -9.30 -3.61 13.59
C TYR A 40 -10.38 -4.66 13.79
N SER A 41 -11.50 -4.50 13.10
CA SER A 41 -12.49 -5.56 13.02
C SER A 41 -13.09 -5.66 11.63
N GLU A 42 -13.22 -6.87 11.11
CA GLU A 42 -14.04 -7.16 9.93
C GLU A 42 -15.18 -8.09 10.32
N THR A 43 -16.40 -7.67 10.03
CA THR A 43 -17.60 -8.49 10.18
C THR A 43 -18.22 -8.72 8.82
N PHE A 44 -18.28 -9.98 8.40
CA PHE A 44 -18.95 -10.42 7.18
C PHE A 44 -20.27 -11.09 7.53
N ILE A 45 -21.36 -10.56 6.99
CA ILE A 45 -22.73 -11.01 7.25
C ILE A 45 -23.30 -11.54 5.94
N GLU A 46 -23.74 -12.79 5.94
CA GLU A 46 -24.51 -13.38 4.85
C GLU A 46 -25.91 -13.72 5.36
N ALA A 47 -26.93 -13.22 4.65
CA ALA A 47 -28.32 -13.42 5.05
C ALA A 47 -29.17 -13.81 3.84
N THR A 48 -29.92 -14.90 3.97
CA THR A 48 -30.90 -15.36 2.99
C THR A 48 -32.30 -15.17 3.55
N SER A 49 -33.15 -14.52 2.76
CA SER A 49 -34.56 -14.32 3.08
C SER A 49 -35.45 -14.72 1.91
N SER A 50 -36.76 -14.67 2.12
CA SER A 50 -37.76 -14.83 1.04
C SER A 50 -37.61 -13.84 -0.12
N ARG A 51 -36.82 -12.77 0.04
CA ARG A 51 -36.57 -11.74 -0.98
C ARG A 51 -35.25 -11.92 -1.74
N GLY A 52 -34.42 -12.89 -1.36
CA GLY A 52 -33.10 -13.14 -1.93
C GLY A 52 -32.00 -13.27 -0.87
N SER A 53 -30.80 -13.58 -1.32
CA SER A 53 -29.57 -13.55 -0.52
C SER A 53 -28.92 -12.17 -0.63
N ASP A 54 -28.47 -11.64 0.50
CA ASP A 54 -27.70 -10.40 0.58
C ASP A 54 -26.47 -10.64 1.46
N SER A 55 -25.39 -9.91 1.19
CA SER A 55 -24.22 -9.91 2.05
C SER A 55 -23.77 -8.50 2.34
N GLU A 56 -23.22 -8.32 3.54
CA GLU A 56 -22.72 -7.05 4.05
C GLU A 56 -21.35 -7.30 4.67
N ARG A 57 -20.40 -6.43 4.37
CA ARG A 57 -19.09 -6.42 5.03
C ARG A 57 -18.96 -5.11 5.79
N VAL A 58 -18.68 -5.20 7.08
CA VAL A 58 -18.43 -4.07 7.96
C VAL A 58 -16.96 -4.11 8.36
N ARG A 59 -16.21 -3.04 8.07
CA ARG A 59 -14.81 -2.90 8.49
C ARG A 59 -14.69 -1.74 9.46
N THR A 60 -13.97 -1.94 10.55
CA THR A 60 -13.71 -0.91 11.55
C THR A 60 -12.21 -0.82 11.79
N HIS A 61 -11.70 0.40 11.88
CA HIS A 61 -10.36 0.72 12.36
C HIS A 61 -10.50 1.79 13.45
N MET A 62 -9.79 1.63 14.57
CA MET A 62 -9.84 2.54 15.70
C MET A 62 -8.47 2.72 16.34
N PHE A 63 -8.14 3.93 16.78
CA PHE A 63 -7.08 4.17 17.77
C PHE A 63 -7.70 4.48 19.13
N MET A 64 -7.22 3.83 20.17
CA MET A 64 -7.68 4.00 21.55
C MET A 64 -6.50 4.26 22.47
N ASP A 65 -6.60 5.34 23.24
CA ASP A 65 -5.67 5.70 24.31
C ASP A 65 -6.11 5.13 25.64
N TYR A 66 -5.13 4.69 26.42
CA TYR A 66 -5.26 4.15 27.76
C TYR A 66 -4.32 4.94 28.68
N ASP A 67 -4.88 5.78 29.52
CA ASP A 67 -4.14 6.60 30.49
C ASP A 67 -4.42 6.11 31.91
N VAL A 68 -3.36 5.78 32.65
CA VAL A 68 -3.47 5.23 34.01
C VAL A 68 -3.28 6.33 35.06
N GLU A 69 -4.33 6.58 35.84
CA GLU A 69 -4.25 7.41 37.04
C GLU A 69 -4.31 6.56 38.32
N GLU A 70 -3.31 6.73 39.19
CA GLU A 70 -3.23 6.00 40.45
C GLU A 70 -4.20 6.57 41.50
N GLN A 71 -5.05 5.73 42.07
CA GLN A 71 -5.80 6.03 43.29
C GLN A 71 -5.37 5.12 44.46
N SER A 72 -5.83 5.42 45.68
CA SER A 72 -5.33 4.74 46.89
C SER A 72 -5.58 3.21 46.91
N SER A 73 -6.63 2.73 46.24
CA SER A 73 -7.03 1.31 46.22
C SER A 73 -7.34 0.77 44.81
N THR A 74 -7.47 1.65 43.82
CA THR A 74 -7.80 1.31 42.43
C THR A 74 -6.82 1.99 41.47
N TYR A 75 -6.75 1.49 40.24
CA TYR A 75 -6.29 2.24 39.08
C TYR A 75 -7.51 2.77 38.35
N ASP A 76 -7.51 4.06 38.00
CA ASP A 76 -8.50 4.63 37.09
C ASP A 76 -7.85 4.66 35.70
N VAL A 77 -8.33 3.82 34.80
CA VAL A 77 -7.84 3.72 33.42
C VAL A 77 -8.80 4.50 32.53
N LEU A 78 -8.36 5.65 32.03
CA LEU A 78 -9.11 6.47 31.08
C LEU A 78 -8.89 5.90 29.67
N LEU A 79 -10.01 5.59 29.01
CA LEU A 79 -10.12 5.02 27.67
C LEU A 79 -10.65 6.10 26.74
N GLN A 80 -9.83 6.55 25.78
CA GLN A 80 -10.24 7.60 24.84
C GLN A 80 -10.07 7.13 23.39
N PRO A 81 -11.18 6.90 22.67
CA PRO A 81 -11.11 6.72 21.23
C PRO A 81 -10.56 8.01 20.61
N GLN A 82 -9.43 7.93 19.94
CA GLN A 82 -8.82 9.07 19.25
C GLN A 82 -9.16 9.09 17.76
N TYR A 83 -9.49 7.93 17.20
CA TYR A 83 -9.86 7.78 15.80
C TYR A 83 -10.80 6.59 15.66
N ILE A 84 -11.85 6.72 14.87
CA ILE A 84 -12.74 5.61 14.49
C ILE A 84 -13.10 5.77 13.01
N ARG A 85 -12.93 4.72 12.22
CA ARG A 85 -13.49 4.59 10.88
C ARG A 85 -14.23 3.27 10.77
N MET A 86 -15.52 3.34 10.48
CA MET A 86 -16.37 2.18 10.20
C MET A 86 -16.95 2.29 8.79
N ARG A 87 -16.87 1.22 8.01
CA ARG A 87 -17.31 1.20 6.60
C ARG A 87 -18.22 0.02 6.37
N PHE A 88 -19.31 0.25 5.63
CA PHE A 88 -20.29 -0.77 5.26
C PHE A 88 -20.93 -0.39 3.91
N ARG A 89 -21.62 -1.31 3.23
CA ARG A 89 -22.04 -1.15 1.83
C ARG A 89 -22.92 0.08 1.58
N ARG A 90 -23.69 0.51 2.59
CA ARG A 90 -24.64 1.63 2.50
C ARG A 90 -24.18 2.90 3.21
N GLY A 91 -22.95 2.97 3.68
CA GLY A 91 -22.43 4.16 4.36
C GLY A 91 -21.21 3.89 5.23
N GLY A 92 -20.94 4.82 6.13
CA GLY A 92 -19.84 4.71 7.07
C GLY A 92 -20.04 5.65 8.25
N PHE A 93 -19.10 5.57 9.17
CA PHE A 93 -18.93 6.47 10.30
C PHE A 93 -17.45 6.79 10.40
N SER A 94 -17.08 8.05 10.61
CA SER A 94 -15.70 8.48 10.82
C SER A 94 -15.66 9.47 11.96
N SER A 95 -14.60 9.49 12.76
CA SER A 95 -14.29 10.61 13.66
C SER A 95 -13.80 11.85 12.90
N LEU A 96 -13.52 11.73 11.60
CA LEU A 96 -13.03 12.82 10.74
C LEU A 96 -14.16 13.61 10.06
N ASP A 97 -15.35 13.01 9.94
CA ASP A 97 -16.49 13.61 9.25
C ASP A 97 -17.19 14.67 10.13
N ALA A 98 -18.09 15.47 9.56
CA ALA A 98 -19.01 16.27 10.37
C ALA A 98 -20.16 15.38 10.86
N PRO A 99 -20.59 15.46 12.15
CA PRO A 99 -21.68 14.64 12.65
C PRO A 99 -22.99 14.96 11.91
N ASP A 100 -23.66 13.92 11.42
CA ASP A 100 -25.04 14.07 10.92
C ASP A 100 -26.05 14.12 12.09
N TYR A 101 -27.30 14.50 11.82
CA TYR A 101 -28.37 14.59 12.82
C TYR A 101 -28.63 13.28 13.61
N ARG A 102 -28.20 12.11 13.11
CA ARG A 102 -28.31 10.83 13.80
C ARG A 102 -27.08 10.49 14.65
N GLN A 103 -25.99 11.24 14.49
CA GLN A 103 -24.69 11.00 15.14
C GLN A 103 -24.29 12.10 16.13
N GLU A 104 -25.04 13.21 16.19
CA GLU A 104 -24.81 14.34 17.11
C GLU A 104 -24.65 13.94 18.59
N GLU A 105 -25.28 12.85 19.03
CA GLU A 105 -25.23 12.36 20.42
C GLU A 105 -24.06 11.37 20.66
N LEU A 106 -23.55 10.70 19.61
CA LEU A 106 -22.43 9.75 19.71
C LEU A 106 -21.06 10.45 19.75
N TRP A 107 -20.95 11.60 19.10
CA TRP A 107 -19.70 12.35 19.02
C TRP A 107 -19.17 12.77 20.40
N PRO A 108 -19.97 13.46 21.25
CA PRO A 108 -19.50 13.90 22.55
C PRO A 108 -19.27 12.73 23.53
N LEU A 109 -19.94 11.60 23.30
CA LEU A 109 -19.72 10.35 24.01
C LEU A 109 -18.31 9.82 23.74
N MET A 110 -17.93 9.68 22.47
CA MET A 110 -16.62 9.17 22.10
C MET A 110 -15.50 10.16 22.46
N GLU A 111 -15.73 11.45 22.26
CA GLU A 111 -14.80 12.52 22.65
C GLU A 111 -14.56 12.55 24.18
N GLY A 112 -15.62 12.38 24.97
CA GLY A 112 -15.53 12.33 26.43
C GLY A 112 -14.84 11.08 26.97
N GLY A 113 -14.88 9.97 26.22
CA GLY A 113 -14.27 8.70 26.60
C GLY A 113 -14.92 8.03 27.82
N PHE A 114 -14.21 7.05 28.37
CA PHE A 114 -14.69 6.18 29.43
C PHE A 114 -13.62 5.98 30.52
N THR A 115 -14.00 5.80 31.78
CA THR A 115 -13.06 5.41 32.83
C THR A 115 -13.42 4.04 33.38
N MET A 116 -12.45 3.14 33.38
CA MET A 116 -12.58 1.84 34.01
C MET A 116 -11.75 1.82 35.30
N GLN A 117 -12.38 1.46 36.42
CA GLN A 117 -11.69 1.33 37.70
C GLN A 117 -11.26 -0.11 37.93
N VAL A 118 -10.00 -0.34 38.27
CA VAL A 118 -9.43 -1.67 38.51
C VAL A 118 -8.92 -1.79 39.95
N ASP A 119 -9.39 -2.78 40.71
CA ASP A 119 -8.90 -3.03 42.07
C ASP A 119 -7.43 -3.49 42.06
N LYS A 120 -6.58 -2.83 42.85
CA LYS A 120 -5.13 -3.14 42.86
C LYS A 120 -4.79 -4.52 43.44
N GLN A 121 -5.67 -5.08 44.25
CA GLN A 121 -5.42 -6.34 44.94
C GLN A 121 -5.88 -7.54 44.10
N SER A 122 -7.09 -7.47 43.53
CA SER A 122 -7.61 -8.53 42.66
C SER A 122 -7.17 -8.37 41.20
N GLY A 123 -6.95 -7.14 40.73
CA GLY A 123 -6.75 -6.84 39.31
C GLY A 123 -8.04 -6.93 38.49
N GLU A 124 -9.21 -6.93 39.14
CA GLU A 124 -10.51 -6.99 38.49
C GLU A 124 -11.06 -5.57 38.27
N ALA A 125 -11.73 -5.36 37.14
CA ALA A 125 -12.50 -4.15 36.89
C ALA A 125 -13.70 -4.09 37.87
N THR A 126 -13.81 -3.01 38.62
CA THR A 126 -14.84 -2.80 39.65
C THR A 126 -15.94 -1.82 39.23
N ASP A 127 -15.63 -0.90 38.31
CA ASP A 127 -16.60 0.09 37.81
C ASP A 127 -16.25 0.55 36.39
N PHE A 128 -17.26 1.02 35.66
CA PHE A 128 -17.13 1.59 34.32
C PHE A 128 -17.98 2.87 34.20
N ILE A 129 -17.30 3.99 34.05
CA ILE A 129 -17.87 5.34 34.05
C ILE A 129 -17.86 5.88 32.63
N ILE A 130 -19.01 6.36 32.19
CA ILE A 130 -19.19 7.07 30.91
C ILE A 130 -19.22 8.56 31.20
N HIS A 131 -18.36 9.35 30.53
CA HIS A 131 -18.20 10.78 30.83
C HIS A 131 -19.23 11.70 30.16
N HIS A 132 -19.99 11.19 29.18
CA HIS A 132 -21.08 11.93 28.54
C HIS A 132 -22.42 11.18 28.67
N ASN A 133 -23.50 11.90 28.98
CA ASN A 133 -24.84 11.32 29.04
C ASN A 133 -25.59 11.56 27.72
N ILE A 134 -26.36 10.58 27.27
CA ILE A 134 -27.22 10.69 26.09
C ILE A 134 -28.67 10.76 26.56
N ASP A 135 -29.28 11.96 26.50
CA ASP A 135 -30.61 12.22 27.04
C ASP A 135 -31.71 11.32 26.47
N ARG A 136 -31.60 10.87 25.20
CA ARG A 136 -32.54 9.92 24.58
C ARG A 136 -32.41 8.49 25.11
N MET A 137 -31.23 8.08 25.59
CA MET A 137 -31.00 6.73 26.12
C MET A 137 -31.69 6.52 27.46
N ASP A 138 -31.78 7.57 28.28
CA ASP A 138 -32.48 7.55 29.56
C ASP A 138 -34.02 7.42 29.40
N GLU A 139 -34.58 7.81 28.25
CA GLU A 139 -36.03 7.80 28.00
C GLU A 139 -36.58 6.42 27.56
N ASP A 140 -35.76 5.58 26.90
CA ASP A 140 -36.19 4.26 26.38
C ASP A 140 -36.01 3.10 27.39
N GLY A 141 -35.45 3.36 28.58
CA GLY A 141 -35.46 2.44 29.73
C GLY A 141 -34.65 1.14 29.57
N PHE A 142 -33.85 1.05 28.51
CA PHE A 142 -32.92 -0.02 28.20
C PHE A 142 -31.78 0.63 27.40
N ASP A 143 -30.54 0.54 27.87
CA ASP A 143 -29.39 1.16 27.21
C ASP A 143 -28.46 0.07 26.65
N PRO A 144 -28.82 -0.50 25.48
CA PRO A 144 -28.04 -1.56 24.85
C PRO A 144 -26.68 -1.05 24.38
N ILE A 145 -26.49 0.25 24.22
CA ILE A 145 -25.18 0.82 23.86
C ILE A 145 -24.32 0.92 25.11
N ARG A 146 -24.83 1.36 26.27
CA ARG A 146 -24.05 1.28 27.52
C ARG A 146 -23.73 -0.14 27.94
N GLU A 147 -24.66 -1.09 27.82
CA GLU A 147 -24.39 -2.50 28.09
C GLU A 147 -23.37 -3.07 27.08
N LEU A 148 -23.49 -2.76 25.79
CA LEU A 148 -22.51 -3.13 24.76
C LEU A 148 -21.15 -2.46 24.99
N LEU A 149 -21.11 -1.19 25.38
CA LEU A 149 -19.86 -0.47 25.64
C LEU A 149 -19.20 -0.98 26.93
N GLN A 150 -20.00 -1.30 27.95
CA GLN A 150 -19.51 -2.00 29.12
C GLN A 150 -18.99 -3.39 28.72
N ASP A 151 -19.70 -4.20 27.95
CA ASP A 151 -19.23 -5.54 27.57
C ASP A 151 -18.03 -5.52 26.61
N GLU A 152 -17.97 -4.60 25.65
CA GLU A 152 -16.91 -4.52 24.63
C GLU A 152 -15.66 -3.75 25.13
N PHE A 153 -15.83 -2.68 25.92
CA PHE A 153 -14.71 -1.83 26.38
C PHE A 153 -14.26 -2.09 27.82
N SER A 154 -15.05 -2.76 28.67
CA SER A 154 -14.55 -3.19 29.99
C SER A 154 -13.72 -4.49 29.93
N ARG A 155 -13.64 -5.14 28.75
CA ARG A 155 -13.04 -6.45 28.58
C ARG A 155 -11.72 -6.52 27.77
N PRO A 156 -10.86 -5.50 27.64
CA PRO A 156 -9.50 -5.77 27.18
C PRO A 156 -8.68 -6.33 28.34
N GLY A 157 -8.58 -7.66 28.41
CA GLY A 157 -7.32 -8.32 28.76
C GLY A 157 -6.75 -8.13 30.16
N TYR A 158 -7.50 -7.72 31.18
CA TYR A 158 -7.03 -7.81 32.57
C TYR A 158 -7.16 -9.25 33.06
N GLY A 159 -6.32 -10.13 32.52
CA GLY A 159 -6.20 -11.52 32.94
C GLY A 159 -5.72 -11.59 34.39
N SER A 160 -6.62 -11.34 35.34
CA SER A 160 -6.34 -11.50 36.76
C SER A 160 -6.67 -12.93 37.18
N GLY A 161 -5.76 -13.53 37.94
CA GLY A 161 -5.96 -14.85 38.51
C GLY A 161 -5.61 -16.04 37.61
N ILE A 162 -5.21 -15.81 36.35
CA ILE A 162 -4.71 -16.88 35.48
C ILE A 162 -3.40 -17.41 36.06
N THR A 163 -3.35 -18.70 36.36
CA THR A 163 -2.13 -19.36 36.83
C THR A 163 -1.10 -19.42 35.69
N LEU A 164 0.07 -18.80 35.88
CA LEU A 164 1.16 -18.78 34.89
C LEU A 164 1.89 -20.12 34.85
N ARG A 165 1.27 -21.09 34.19
CA ARG A 165 1.84 -22.41 33.94
C ARG A 165 1.26 -22.95 32.63
N GLU A 166 2.11 -23.41 31.72
CA GLU A 166 1.66 -24.03 30.48
C GLU A 166 0.62 -25.15 30.74
N GLY A 167 -0.43 -25.13 29.93
CA GLY A 167 -1.61 -25.98 30.07
C GLY A 167 -2.50 -25.67 31.28
N ALA A 168 -2.27 -24.59 32.03
CA ALA A 168 -3.23 -24.11 33.00
C ALA A 168 -4.46 -23.56 32.27
N THR A 169 -5.65 -23.89 32.79
CA THR A 169 -6.91 -23.44 32.22
C THR A 169 -7.70 -22.63 33.23
N GLN A 170 -8.43 -21.64 32.74
CA GLN A 170 -9.42 -20.87 33.47
C GLN A 170 -10.71 -20.86 32.68
N GLN A 171 -11.80 -21.26 33.32
CA GLN A 171 -13.12 -21.18 32.71
C GLN A 171 -13.79 -19.88 33.11
N MET A 172 -14.33 -19.19 32.11
CA MET A 172 -15.20 -18.04 32.28
C MET A 172 -16.64 -18.50 32.07
N PRO A 173 -17.57 -18.18 32.99
CA PRO A 173 -18.94 -18.61 32.88
C PRO A 173 -19.60 -18.03 31.63
N ALA A 174 -20.53 -18.79 31.05
CA ALA A 174 -21.38 -18.31 29.97
C ALA A 174 -22.28 -17.16 30.45
N GLU A 175 -22.35 -16.09 29.66
CA GLU A 175 -23.29 -14.97 29.85
C GLU A 175 -24.16 -14.82 28.61
N GLY A 176 -25.49 -14.81 28.78
CA GLY A 176 -26.42 -14.67 27.66
C GLY A 176 -26.32 -15.82 26.63
N PRO A 177 -26.27 -15.53 25.32
CA PRO A 177 -26.13 -16.54 24.26
C PRO A 177 -24.69 -17.05 24.07
N PHE A 178 -23.70 -16.43 24.74
CA PHE A 178 -22.30 -16.82 24.59
C PHE A 178 -22.01 -18.19 25.22
N PRO A 179 -21.09 -18.98 24.63
CA PRO A 179 -20.67 -20.25 25.20
C PRO A 179 -19.84 -20.02 26.47
N GLU A 180 -19.66 -21.09 27.24
CA GLU A 180 -18.62 -21.11 28.27
C GLU A 180 -17.25 -20.99 27.58
N VAL A 181 -16.43 -20.05 28.06
CA VAL A 181 -15.13 -19.75 27.46
C VAL A 181 -14.03 -20.38 28.29
N THR A 182 -13.11 -21.09 27.64
CA THR A 182 -11.90 -21.63 28.25
C THR A 182 -10.69 -20.83 27.79
N LEU A 183 -9.98 -20.24 28.76
CA LEU A 183 -8.66 -19.66 28.56
C LEU A 183 -7.61 -20.71 28.90
N THR A 184 -6.67 -20.98 28.00
CA THR A 184 -5.57 -21.94 28.20
C THR A 184 -4.23 -21.25 28.01
N VAL A 185 -3.34 -21.36 29.00
CA VAL A 185 -1.93 -20.92 28.84
C VAL A 185 -1.24 -21.86 27.86
N LYS A 186 -0.92 -21.38 26.66
CA LYS A 186 -0.25 -22.17 25.61
C LYS A 186 1.26 -22.11 25.74
N GLU A 187 1.79 -20.90 25.85
CA GLU A 187 3.22 -20.62 25.85
C GLU A 187 3.52 -19.56 26.91
N LEU A 188 4.70 -19.65 27.51
CA LEU A 188 5.18 -18.72 28.53
C LEU A 188 6.70 -18.52 28.38
N ASP A 189 7.13 -17.29 28.11
CA ASP A 189 8.55 -16.89 28.17
C ASP A 189 8.77 -15.86 29.28
N ASP A 190 9.97 -15.29 29.42
CA ASP A 190 10.30 -14.34 30.50
C ASP A 190 9.51 -13.02 30.44
N GLN A 191 8.99 -12.63 29.27
CA GLN A 191 8.31 -11.36 29.01
C GLN A 191 6.80 -11.53 28.78
N LEU A 192 6.38 -12.59 28.09
CA LEU A 192 5.03 -12.75 27.57
C LEU A 192 4.37 -14.05 28.04
N VAL A 193 3.04 -14.02 28.08
CA VAL A 193 2.17 -15.19 28.21
C VAL A 193 1.19 -15.21 27.04
N THR A 194 1.12 -16.34 26.34
CA THR A 194 0.17 -16.57 25.25
C THR A 194 -1.00 -17.41 25.77
N LEU A 195 -2.20 -16.84 25.69
CA LEU A 195 -3.44 -17.47 26.07
C LEU A 195 -4.23 -17.83 24.82
N LEU A 196 -4.67 -19.08 24.71
CA LEU A 196 -5.70 -19.51 23.77
C LEU A 196 -7.07 -19.26 24.40
N ILE A 197 -7.95 -18.58 23.67
CA ILE A 197 -9.37 -18.43 24.00
C ILE A 197 -10.22 -19.32 23.10
N GLU A 198 -11.05 -20.17 23.69
CA GLU A 198 -11.94 -21.11 22.99
C GLU A 198 -13.33 -21.16 23.64
N GLY A 199 -14.38 -21.20 22.83
CA GLY A 199 -15.75 -21.41 23.29
C GLY A 199 -16.64 -21.83 22.12
N GLU A 200 -17.51 -22.81 22.34
CA GLU A 200 -18.42 -23.30 21.30
C GLU A 200 -19.73 -23.79 21.94
N ASN A 201 -20.85 -23.30 21.44
CA ASN A 201 -22.18 -23.86 21.66
C ASN A 201 -22.92 -23.93 20.29
N ASP A 202 -24.23 -24.24 20.31
CA ASP A 202 -25.02 -24.37 19.07
C ASP A 202 -25.25 -23.01 18.36
N GLU A 203 -24.97 -21.88 19.02
CA GLU A 203 -25.26 -20.51 18.56
C GLU A 203 -24.01 -19.68 18.29
N ILE A 204 -22.87 -19.93 18.92
CA ILE A 204 -21.68 -19.10 18.80
C ILE A 204 -20.44 -19.98 18.94
N LYS A 205 -19.49 -19.78 18.02
CA LYS A 205 -18.12 -20.31 18.10
C LYS A 205 -17.16 -19.14 18.22
N LEU A 206 -16.17 -19.28 19.09
CA LEU A 206 -15.11 -18.31 19.26
C LEU A 206 -13.74 -19.00 19.41
N TYR A 207 -12.74 -18.41 18.77
CA TYR A 207 -11.35 -18.87 18.82
C TYR A 207 -10.40 -17.68 18.68
N GLY A 208 -9.29 -17.68 19.42
CA GLY A 208 -8.37 -16.56 19.35
C GLY A 208 -7.11 -16.70 20.20
N TYR A 209 -6.20 -15.74 20.07
CA TYR A 209 -5.03 -15.63 20.93
C TYR A 209 -5.03 -14.28 21.66
N ILE A 210 -4.59 -14.30 22.91
CA ILE A 210 -4.33 -13.11 23.73
C ILE A 210 -2.91 -13.22 24.27
N LEU A 211 -2.06 -12.28 23.88
CA LEU A 211 -0.68 -12.19 24.33
C LEU A 211 -0.56 -11.04 25.32
N MET A 212 -0.08 -11.34 26.53
CA MET A 212 0.03 -10.36 27.60
C MET A 212 1.43 -10.27 28.16
N GLU A 213 1.82 -9.08 28.61
CA GLU A 213 3.04 -8.85 29.37
C GLU A 213 2.93 -9.48 30.76
N ARG A 214 3.93 -10.28 31.14
CA ARG A 214 3.95 -10.96 32.44
C ARG A 214 4.18 -10.02 33.61
N SER A 215 4.94 -8.95 33.39
CA SER A 215 5.34 -7.99 34.43
C SER A 215 4.21 -7.06 34.82
N THR A 216 3.48 -6.56 33.84
CA THR A 216 2.47 -5.50 34.00
C THR A 216 1.05 -6.02 33.82
N GLY A 217 0.86 -7.17 33.16
CA GLY A 217 -0.46 -7.67 32.79
C GLY A 217 -1.12 -6.87 31.66
N TRP A 218 -0.38 -6.03 30.93
CA TRP A 218 -0.91 -5.35 29.76
C TRP A 218 -1.10 -6.31 28.59
N LEU A 219 -2.15 -6.07 27.82
CA LEU A 219 -2.31 -6.68 26.50
C LEU A 219 -1.16 -6.23 25.61
N LYS A 220 -0.43 -7.17 25.02
CA LYS A 220 0.50 -6.84 23.94
C LYS A 220 -0.22 -6.90 22.61
N ARG A 221 -0.93 -8.01 22.35
CA ARG A 221 -1.58 -8.31 21.06
C ARG A 221 -2.75 -9.27 21.27
N SER A 222 -3.82 -9.13 20.50
CA SER A 222 -4.88 -10.15 20.49
C SER A 222 -5.55 -10.28 19.13
N THR A 223 -6.14 -11.45 18.92
CA THR A 223 -7.11 -11.70 17.87
C THR A 223 -8.23 -12.57 18.39
N LEU A 224 -9.45 -12.26 17.97
CA LEU A 224 -10.64 -13.04 18.25
C LEU A 224 -11.43 -13.24 16.96
N ILE A 225 -11.78 -14.49 16.69
CA ILE A 225 -12.60 -14.89 15.56
C ILE A 225 -13.90 -15.46 16.12
N VAL A 226 -15.03 -14.95 15.63
CA VAL A 226 -16.37 -15.34 16.06
C VAL A 226 -17.20 -15.75 14.85
N ASP A 227 -17.87 -16.90 14.93
CA ASP A 227 -18.84 -17.40 13.95
C ASP A 227 -20.17 -17.60 14.65
N MET A 228 -21.21 -16.92 14.18
CA MET A 228 -22.56 -16.97 14.74
C MET A 228 -23.61 -17.14 13.64
N PRO A 229 -24.57 -18.08 13.74
CA PRO A 229 -25.69 -18.16 12.84
C PRO A 229 -26.68 -17.02 13.13
N LEU A 230 -27.21 -16.43 12.07
CA LEU A 230 -28.35 -15.53 12.15
C LEU A 230 -29.61 -16.37 11.94
N GLN A 231 -30.34 -16.63 13.01
CA GLN A 231 -31.65 -17.27 12.95
C GLN A 231 -32.70 -16.32 13.54
N ASP A 232 -33.51 -15.75 12.64
CA ASP A 232 -34.77 -15.10 12.97
C ASP A 232 -35.88 -15.74 12.11
N ASP A 233 -37.15 -15.57 12.46
CA ASP A 233 -38.32 -16.23 11.84
C ASP A 233 -38.40 -16.10 10.29
N TYR A 234 -37.63 -15.18 9.70
CA TYR A 234 -37.67 -14.83 8.28
C TYR A 234 -36.29 -14.74 7.58
N VAL A 235 -35.20 -14.94 8.32
CA VAL A 235 -33.83 -14.78 7.84
C VAL A 235 -32.96 -15.91 8.38
N GLU A 236 -32.31 -16.63 7.47
CA GLU A 236 -31.27 -17.61 7.78
C GLU A 236 -29.93 -17.07 7.27
N GLY A 237 -28.89 -17.15 8.06
CA GLY A 237 -27.60 -16.60 7.68
C GLY A 237 -26.48 -16.91 8.67
N THR A 238 -25.34 -16.28 8.45
CA THR A 238 -24.18 -16.31 9.35
C THR A 238 -23.57 -14.91 9.44
N ALA A 239 -23.03 -14.60 10.60
CA ALA A 239 -22.13 -13.46 10.79
C ALA A 239 -20.79 -14.00 11.26
N ARG A 240 -19.73 -13.61 10.56
CA ARG A 240 -18.36 -13.98 10.84
C ARG A 240 -17.57 -12.72 11.16
N MET A 241 -17.02 -12.63 12.35
CA MET A 241 -16.29 -11.47 12.84
C MET A 241 -14.85 -11.86 13.16
N VAL A 242 -13.91 -11.03 12.72
CA VAL A 242 -12.50 -11.09 13.09
C VAL A 242 -12.14 -9.75 13.70
N ALA A 243 -11.60 -9.75 14.91
CA ALA A 243 -11.17 -8.54 15.60
C ALA A 243 -9.76 -8.69 16.15
N THR A 244 -8.92 -7.66 16.00
CA THR A 244 -7.57 -7.63 16.56
C THR A 244 -7.27 -6.34 17.29
N VAL A 245 -6.43 -6.45 18.31
CA VAL A 245 -5.86 -5.32 19.05
C VAL A 245 -4.35 -5.41 18.98
N LEU A 246 -3.72 -4.34 18.54
CA LEU A 246 -2.29 -4.24 18.22
C LEU A 246 -1.72 -2.96 18.86
N PRO A 247 -0.44 -2.89 19.24
CA PRO A 247 0.19 -1.62 19.60
C PRO A 247 0.08 -0.63 18.43
N ALA A 248 -0.11 0.65 18.71
CA ALA A 248 -0.40 1.67 17.69
C ALA A 248 0.71 1.89 16.65
N ASP A 249 1.93 1.51 17.01
CA ASP A 249 3.17 1.57 16.25
C ASP A 249 3.47 0.26 15.50
N TRP A 250 2.62 -0.76 15.63
CA TRP A 250 2.84 -2.03 14.95
C TRP A 250 2.65 -1.92 13.43
N GLN A 251 3.70 -2.29 12.72
CA GLN A 251 3.90 -2.27 11.28
C GLN A 251 3.03 -3.25 10.46
N SER A 252 2.34 -4.22 11.08
CA SER A 252 1.69 -5.35 10.39
C SER A 252 0.15 -5.27 10.37
N GLY A 253 -0.40 -4.05 10.35
CA GLY A 253 -1.84 -3.80 10.39
C GLY A 253 -2.62 -4.36 9.19
N GLN A 254 -3.41 -5.39 9.44
CA GLN A 254 -4.75 -5.70 8.90
C GLN A 254 -5.10 -5.37 7.44
N ASP A 255 -4.61 -6.23 6.54
CA ASP A 255 -5.38 -6.64 5.36
C ASP A 255 -5.66 -8.15 5.43
N LEU A 256 -6.87 -8.51 5.88
CA LEU A 256 -7.31 -9.92 5.91
C LEU A 256 -7.48 -10.48 4.50
N GLU A 257 -7.75 -9.66 3.48
CA GLU A 257 -7.88 -10.13 2.11
C GLU A 257 -6.51 -10.59 1.58
N PHE A 258 -5.44 -9.84 1.86
CA PHE A 258 -4.07 -10.29 1.59
C PHE A 258 -3.78 -11.66 2.23
N LEU A 259 -4.17 -11.84 3.50
CA LEU A 259 -3.93 -13.09 4.23
C LEU A 259 -4.72 -14.29 3.67
N ARG A 260 -5.85 -14.08 3.00
CA ARG A 260 -6.61 -15.19 2.37
C ARG A 260 -5.85 -15.79 1.19
N ASP A 261 -5.14 -14.98 0.43
CA ASP A 261 -4.30 -15.42 -0.70
C ASP A 261 -2.88 -15.80 -0.27
N ALA A 262 -2.43 -15.37 0.92
CA ALA A 262 -1.14 -15.74 1.53
C ALA A 262 -0.95 -17.25 1.73
N GLY A 263 -2.02 -18.03 1.57
CA GLY A 263 -1.95 -19.48 1.55
C GLY A 263 -1.20 -20.07 0.35
N GLN A 264 -0.98 -19.30 -0.72
CA GLN A 264 -0.25 -19.71 -1.91
C GLN A 264 1.27 -19.66 -1.69
N SER A 265 2.02 -20.50 -2.41
CA SER A 265 3.48 -20.45 -2.42
C SER A 265 3.96 -19.46 -3.48
N PHE A 266 4.89 -18.60 -3.11
CA PHE A 266 5.50 -17.60 -4.00
C PHE A 266 6.93 -18.03 -4.36
N PRO A 267 7.38 -17.87 -5.61
CA PRO A 267 8.78 -18.12 -5.95
C PRO A 267 9.68 -17.13 -5.21
N ILE A 268 10.89 -17.56 -4.86
CA ILE A 268 11.91 -16.71 -4.23
C ILE A 268 13.07 -16.44 -5.18
N ASP A 269 13.82 -15.38 -4.90
CA ASP A 269 15.06 -15.11 -5.61
C ASP A 269 16.18 -16.04 -5.09
N THR A 270 16.66 -16.90 -5.97
CA THR A 270 17.79 -17.82 -5.72
C THR A 270 19.07 -17.40 -6.44
N SER A 271 19.12 -16.16 -6.92
CA SER A 271 20.27 -15.60 -7.61
C SER A 271 21.51 -15.60 -6.72
N ALA A 272 22.67 -15.80 -7.34
CA ALA A 272 23.93 -15.79 -6.63
C ALA A 272 24.17 -14.42 -5.98
N LEU A 273 24.43 -14.43 -4.66
CA LEU A 273 24.84 -13.23 -3.94
C LEU A 273 26.26 -12.83 -4.35
N PRO A 274 26.61 -11.53 -4.30
CA PRO A 274 27.94 -11.05 -4.67
C PRO A 274 29.01 -11.70 -3.79
N ASP A 275 30.19 -11.96 -4.34
CA ASP A 275 31.30 -12.56 -3.58
C ASP A 275 31.91 -11.60 -2.55
N THR A 276 31.74 -10.29 -2.75
CA THR A 276 32.22 -9.22 -1.87
C THR A 276 31.19 -8.11 -1.78
N LEU A 277 31.08 -7.49 -0.61
CA LEU A 277 30.21 -6.34 -0.35
C LEU A 277 30.96 -4.99 -0.49
N ASP A 278 32.21 -5.02 -0.97
CA ASP A 278 33.11 -3.85 -1.04
C ASP A 278 32.59 -2.71 -1.93
N ASP A 279 31.70 -3.02 -2.88
CA ASP A 279 31.10 -2.06 -3.82
C ASP A 279 29.77 -1.46 -3.31
N LEU A 280 29.27 -1.88 -2.13
CA LEU A 280 28.06 -1.31 -1.52
C LEU A 280 28.40 0.02 -0.85
N GLU A 281 28.29 1.10 -1.62
CA GLU A 281 28.40 2.47 -1.10
C GLU A 281 27.02 3.05 -0.78
N LEU A 282 26.88 3.63 0.41
CA LEU A 282 25.70 4.40 0.77
C LEU A 282 25.51 5.58 -0.18
N ALA A 283 24.28 5.79 -0.64
CA ALA A 283 23.94 6.93 -1.47
C ALA A 283 24.29 8.25 -0.77
N SER A 284 24.73 9.25 -1.54
CA SER A 284 25.03 10.59 -1.01
C SER A 284 23.77 11.26 -0.45
N GLU A 285 23.94 12.20 0.49
CA GLU A 285 22.81 12.96 1.07
C GLU A 285 21.93 13.63 -0.01
N ALA A 286 22.53 14.18 -1.07
CA ALA A 286 21.80 14.81 -2.16
C ALA A 286 20.91 13.84 -2.96
N LYS A 287 21.25 12.55 -2.98
CA LYS A 287 20.44 11.51 -3.62
C LYS A 287 19.35 10.98 -2.71
N VAL A 288 19.64 10.84 -1.41
CA VAL A 288 18.61 10.43 -0.44
C VAL A 288 17.59 11.54 -0.22
N PHE A 289 18.04 12.79 -0.19
CA PHE A 289 17.20 13.95 0.05
C PHE A 289 17.21 14.96 -1.13
N PRO A 290 16.76 14.55 -2.32
CA PRO A 290 16.87 15.37 -3.52
C PRO A 290 16.02 16.65 -3.44
N THR A 291 14.94 16.61 -2.66
CA THR A 291 13.95 17.69 -2.51
C THR A 291 13.72 18.02 -1.04
N SER A 292 13.06 19.14 -0.74
CA SER A 292 12.51 19.43 0.60
C SER A 292 11.00 19.19 0.68
N SER A 293 10.42 18.56 -0.35
CA SER A 293 8.98 18.37 -0.50
C SER A 293 8.60 16.93 -0.81
N GLY A 294 7.45 16.51 -0.30
CA GLY A 294 6.80 15.25 -0.64
C GLY A 294 5.32 15.46 -0.97
N SER A 295 4.59 14.40 -1.28
CA SER A 295 3.14 14.45 -1.51
C SER A 295 2.36 13.91 -0.32
N ILE A 296 1.17 14.46 -0.12
CA ILE A 296 0.09 13.84 0.63
C ILE A 296 -0.83 13.20 -0.39
N ASP A 297 -1.17 11.94 -0.17
CA ASP A 297 -2.21 11.23 -0.90
C ASP A 297 -3.30 10.84 0.11
N ASP A 298 -4.56 11.22 -0.16
CA ASP A 298 -5.68 10.68 0.60
C ASP A 298 -6.09 9.34 0.00
N TYR A 299 -6.04 8.32 0.84
CA TYR A 299 -6.53 6.99 0.56
C TYR A 299 -7.23 6.58 1.82
N ASP A 300 -8.40 5.93 1.81
CA ASP A 300 -8.81 5.30 3.07
C ASP A 300 -9.57 6.16 4.10
N ASP A 301 -9.56 7.50 3.92
CA ASP A 301 -9.62 8.49 5.02
C ASP A 301 -8.38 8.43 5.96
N LYS A 302 -7.23 7.95 5.45
CA LYS A 302 -5.90 8.12 6.03
C LYS A 302 -5.04 8.99 5.10
N LEU A 303 -4.08 9.71 5.67
CA LEU A 303 -3.17 10.54 4.90
C LEU A 303 -1.90 9.73 4.64
N SER A 304 -1.62 9.35 3.40
CA SER A 304 -0.36 8.69 3.04
C SER A 304 0.65 9.75 2.60
N LEU A 305 1.74 9.91 3.35
CA LEU A 305 2.84 10.79 2.97
C LEU A 305 3.82 10.01 2.11
N ARG A 306 4.23 10.55 0.96
CA ARG A 306 5.21 9.92 0.07
C ARG A 306 6.39 10.85 -0.18
N TYR A 307 7.59 10.28 -0.06
CA TYR A 307 8.86 10.94 -0.33
C TYR A 307 9.67 10.15 -1.35
N ILE A 308 10.21 10.83 -2.37
CA ILE A 308 10.96 10.20 -3.46
C ILE A 308 12.45 10.46 -3.28
N HIS A 309 13.24 9.39 -3.43
CA HIS A 309 14.70 9.41 -3.38
C HIS A 309 15.29 9.27 -4.80
N ASP A 310 16.39 9.97 -5.11
CA ASP A 310 17.16 9.76 -6.35
C ASP A 310 18.13 8.58 -6.19
N VAL A 311 17.57 7.46 -5.73
CA VAL A 311 18.24 6.19 -5.43
C VAL A 311 17.44 5.08 -6.10
N PHE A 312 18.13 4.16 -6.77
CA PHE A 312 17.52 3.13 -7.63
C PHE A 312 17.82 1.70 -7.15
N ASP A 313 18.63 1.56 -6.10
CA ASP A 313 18.99 0.30 -5.46
C ASP A 313 18.71 0.39 -3.95
N MET A 314 18.20 -0.69 -3.36
CA MET A 314 17.72 -0.67 -1.98
C MET A 314 18.89 -0.61 -0.99
N GLU A 315 20.01 -1.22 -1.39
CA GLU A 315 21.21 -1.39 -0.59
C GLU A 315 21.94 -0.06 -0.32
N SER A 316 21.89 0.90 -1.22
CA SER A 316 22.52 2.20 -0.99
C SER A 316 21.64 3.18 -0.21
N LEU A 317 20.30 2.99 -0.14
CA LEU A 317 19.41 3.94 0.54
C LEU A 317 19.56 3.89 2.07
N GLY A 318 19.71 2.70 2.64
CA GLY A 318 19.61 2.49 4.09
C GLY A 318 18.16 2.43 4.57
N HIS A 319 17.94 2.61 5.87
CA HIS A 319 16.61 2.54 6.49
C HIS A 319 16.07 3.96 6.71
N ILE A 320 14.84 4.22 6.28
CA ILE A 320 14.20 5.54 6.38
C ILE A 320 13.07 5.48 7.41
N GLU A 321 13.06 6.45 8.31
CA GLU A 321 11.95 6.70 9.22
C GLU A 321 11.39 8.10 8.96
N ILE A 322 10.09 8.27 9.19
CA ILE A 322 9.40 9.56 9.08
C ILE A 322 8.63 9.78 10.38
N THR A 323 8.95 10.85 11.10
CA THR A 323 8.48 11.14 12.46
C THR A 323 8.13 12.63 12.63
N ASP A 324 7.70 13.03 13.82
CA ASP A 324 7.47 14.43 14.21
C ASP A 324 6.55 15.23 13.26
N PHE A 325 5.37 14.67 13.00
CA PHE A 325 4.37 15.25 12.09
C PHE A 325 3.71 16.52 12.65
N GLN A 326 3.67 17.58 11.85
CA GLN A 326 2.98 18.84 12.13
C GLN A 326 2.11 19.26 10.95
N ALA A 327 0.80 19.37 11.17
CA ALA A 327 -0.15 19.87 10.18
C ALA A 327 -0.05 21.40 10.02
N LEU A 328 -0.10 21.87 8.77
CA LEU A 328 0.00 23.28 8.39
C LEU A 328 -1.16 23.68 7.47
N ASP A 329 -1.64 24.91 7.63
CA ASP A 329 -2.62 25.53 6.74
C ASP A 329 -1.98 26.10 5.46
N GLN A 330 -2.80 26.68 4.58
CA GLN A 330 -2.33 27.32 3.33
C GLN A 330 -1.37 28.51 3.54
N ASN A 331 -1.38 29.14 4.71
CA ASN A 331 -0.47 30.24 5.05
C ASN A 331 0.84 29.73 5.69
N GLY A 332 0.92 28.43 6.00
CA GLY A 332 2.02 27.81 6.73
C GLY A 332 1.91 27.94 8.25
N ASP A 333 0.73 28.30 8.77
CA ASP A 333 0.46 28.33 10.21
C ASP A 333 0.12 26.93 10.73
N VAL A 334 0.52 26.62 11.96
CA VAL A 334 0.29 25.30 12.58
C VAL A 334 -1.19 25.09 12.88
N LEU A 335 -1.74 23.99 12.38
CA LEU A 335 -3.08 23.51 12.71
C LEU A 335 -3.05 22.73 14.02
N ASP A 336 -4.05 22.95 14.88
CA ASP A 336 -4.28 22.15 16.09
C ASP A 336 -4.87 20.79 15.72
N LEU A 337 -4.04 19.96 15.10
CA LEU A 337 -4.37 18.64 14.58
C LEU A 337 -3.27 17.66 15.00
N THR A 338 -3.61 16.73 15.89
CA THR A 338 -2.69 15.67 16.30
C THR A 338 -2.63 14.62 15.20
N LEU A 339 -1.43 14.18 14.84
CA LEU A 339 -1.19 13.19 13.81
C LEU A 339 -0.44 11.99 14.41
N HIS A 340 -0.81 10.78 14.00
CA HIS A 340 -0.12 9.55 14.38
C HIS A 340 0.34 8.82 13.14
N GLY A 341 1.66 8.68 12.97
CA GLY A 341 2.25 7.93 11.87
C GLY A 341 2.35 6.44 12.19
N VAL A 342 2.04 5.59 11.22
CA VAL A 342 2.23 4.14 11.26
C VAL A 342 3.22 3.76 10.17
N ASN A 343 4.40 3.36 10.63
CA ASN A 343 5.52 2.78 9.90
C ASN A 343 5.86 3.34 8.51
N ALA A 344 7.10 3.81 8.35
CA ALA A 344 7.62 4.11 7.03
C ALA A 344 7.97 2.81 6.28
N PHE A 345 7.61 2.73 5.00
CA PHE A 345 7.99 1.62 4.12
C PHE A 345 8.58 2.16 2.82
N THR A 346 9.71 1.59 2.40
CA THR A 346 10.37 1.97 1.14
C THR A 346 10.12 0.92 0.07
N TYR A 347 9.75 1.35 -1.14
CA TYR A 347 9.47 0.51 -2.29
C TYR A 347 9.85 1.21 -3.61
N HIS A 348 9.88 0.46 -4.70
CA HIS A 348 9.91 0.97 -6.08
C HIS A 348 8.90 0.17 -6.91
N TYR A 349 8.35 0.76 -7.98
CA TYR A 349 7.41 0.03 -8.85
C TYR A 349 8.09 -0.69 -10.02
N GLY A 350 9.39 -0.47 -10.26
CA GLY A 350 10.20 -1.23 -11.22
C GLY A 350 11.69 -0.90 -11.15
N ASP A 351 12.52 -1.72 -11.79
CA ASP A 351 13.99 -1.73 -11.66
C ASP A 351 14.69 -0.40 -12.03
N ASP A 352 14.04 0.47 -12.81
CA ASP A 352 14.57 1.78 -13.21
C ASP A 352 13.81 2.96 -12.55
N GLU A 353 13.06 2.70 -11.50
CA GLU A 353 12.31 3.72 -10.78
C GLU A 353 13.00 4.12 -9.50
N ALA A 354 12.90 5.43 -9.22
CA ALA A 354 13.37 6.00 -7.97
C ALA A 354 12.63 5.33 -6.79
N MET A 355 13.39 5.01 -5.74
CA MET A 355 12.84 4.52 -4.48
C MET A 355 11.90 5.56 -3.87
N GLN A 356 10.80 5.09 -3.30
CA GLN A 356 9.81 5.90 -2.63
C GLN A 356 9.64 5.40 -1.20
N THR A 357 9.66 6.30 -0.23
CA THR A 357 9.28 5.98 1.15
C THR A 357 7.89 6.56 1.43
N GLY A 358 6.96 5.68 1.81
CA GLY A 358 5.61 6.02 2.23
C GLY A 358 5.44 5.87 3.73
N VAL A 359 4.60 6.70 4.37
CA VAL A 359 4.12 6.48 5.74
C VAL A 359 2.63 6.81 5.81
N ASP A 360 1.85 5.98 6.49
CA ASP A 360 0.44 6.26 6.74
C ASP A 360 0.30 7.11 7.99
N VAL A 361 -0.49 8.18 7.91
CA VAL A 361 -0.69 9.16 8.97
C VAL A 361 -2.17 9.32 9.26
N TYR A 362 -2.52 9.19 10.53
CA TYR A 362 -3.90 9.24 11.01
C TYR A 362 -4.14 10.54 11.79
N PRO A 363 -5.10 11.38 11.36
CA PRO A 363 -5.56 12.49 12.16
C PRO A 363 -6.31 11.99 13.39
N LEU A 364 -5.92 12.46 14.57
CA LEU A 364 -6.50 12.07 15.85
C LEU A 364 -7.36 13.19 16.43
N GLY A 365 -8.56 12.83 16.86
CA GLY A 365 -9.52 13.71 17.52
C GLY A 365 -10.93 13.62 16.94
N TRP A 366 -11.80 14.46 17.50
CA TRP A 366 -13.23 14.53 17.19
C TRP A 366 -13.69 15.96 16.85
N THR A 367 -13.14 16.97 17.52
CA THR A 367 -13.62 18.35 17.42
C THR A 367 -13.19 19.05 16.12
N ASP A 368 -14.17 19.52 15.33
CA ASP A 368 -13.98 20.31 14.11
C ASP A 368 -13.04 19.66 13.07
N MET A 369 -12.92 18.32 13.07
CA MET A 369 -11.95 17.59 12.26
C MET A 369 -12.14 17.83 10.76
N ALA A 370 -13.37 17.76 10.26
CA ALA A 370 -13.68 18.05 8.86
C ALA A 370 -13.18 19.44 8.44
N THR A 371 -13.41 20.46 9.27
CA THR A 371 -12.94 21.83 9.01
C THR A 371 -11.43 21.98 9.10
N LYS A 372 -10.77 21.26 10.02
CA LYS A 372 -9.30 21.24 10.13
C LYS A 372 -8.66 20.56 8.92
N LEU A 373 -9.25 19.46 8.44
CA LEU A 373 -8.79 18.75 7.25
C LEU A 373 -9.03 19.55 5.96
N GLU A 374 -10.15 20.26 5.85
CA GLU A 374 -10.38 21.21 4.74
C GLU A 374 -9.35 22.36 4.70
N GLN A 375 -8.75 22.70 5.85
CA GLN A 375 -7.70 23.73 5.95
C GLN A 375 -6.29 23.18 5.74
N LEU A 376 -6.11 21.86 5.79
CA LEU A 376 -4.81 21.21 5.65
C LEU A 376 -4.25 21.49 4.26
N ALA A 377 -3.06 22.11 4.21
CA ALA A 377 -2.34 22.33 2.96
C ALA A 377 -1.03 21.55 2.91
N ALA A 378 -0.44 21.28 4.08
CA ALA A 378 0.79 20.52 4.17
C ALA A 378 0.95 19.84 5.53
N ILE A 379 1.82 18.83 5.57
CA ILE A 379 2.34 18.22 6.79
C ILE A 379 3.86 18.38 6.75
N GLU A 380 4.45 19.02 7.76
CA GLU A 380 5.89 19.02 7.96
C GLU A 380 6.26 17.82 8.84
N ALA A 381 7.28 17.05 8.44
CA ALA A 381 7.75 15.90 9.19
C ALA A 381 9.27 15.75 9.07
N THR A 382 9.86 15.05 10.04
CA THR A 382 11.29 14.76 10.09
C THR A 382 11.55 13.43 9.39
N VAL A 383 12.33 13.46 8.31
CA VAL A 383 12.77 12.25 7.60
C VAL A 383 14.20 11.92 8.04
N GLN A 384 14.37 10.76 8.66
CA GLN A 384 15.62 10.28 9.21
C GLN A 384 16.14 9.10 8.40
N ARG A 385 17.45 9.11 8.11
CA ARG A 385 18.14 7.98 7.49
C ARG A 385 19.05 7.32 8.50
N PHE A 386 18.81 6.04 8.73
CA PHE A 386 19.67 5.17 9.52
C PHE A 386 20.61 4.40 8.58
N PRO A 387 21.90 4.25 8.98
CA PRO A 387 22.83 3.47 8.19
C PRO A 387 22.45 2.00 8.26
N VAL A 388 22.51 1.30 7.12
CA VAL A 388 22.39 -0.15 7.08
C VAL A 388 23.76 -0.72 6.70
N THR A 389 24.21 -1.69 7.47
CA THR A 389 25.41 -2.47 7.15
C THR A 389 25.02 -3.88 6.75
N TYR A 390 25.75 -4.42 5.78
CA TYR A 390 25.44 -5.70 5.15
C TYR A 390 26.52 -6.71 5.51
N GLU A 391 26.12 -7.95 5.82
CA GLU A 391 27.05 -9.04 6.06
C GLU A 391 26.58 -10.30 5.33
N LEU A 392 27.51 -11.02 4.70
CA LEU A 392 27.24 -12.33 4.12
C LEU A 392 27.56 -13.41 5.14
N VAL A 393 26.60 -14.27 5.39
CA VAL A 393 26.73 -15.40 6.32
C VAL A 393 26.45 -16.71 5.60
N GLU A 394 27.14 -17.77 6.04
CA GLU A 394 27.00 -19.11 5.47
C GLU A 394 26.31 -20.02 6.49
N LEU A 395 25.21 -20.63 6.08
CA LEU A 395 24.47 -21.62 6.84
C LEU A 395 24.76 -23.00 6.23
N PRO A 396 25.41 -23.94 6.95
CA PRO A 396 25.71 -25.24 6.40
C PRO A 396 24.43 -26.05 6.15
N VAL A 397 24.43 -26.84 5.08
CA VAL A 397 23.36 -27.77 4.73
C VAL A 397 23.75 -29.14 5.26
N GLU A 398 23.06 -29.61 6.30
CA GLU A 398 23.32 -30.89 6.96
C GLU A 398 22.06 -31.79 6.98
N ASP A 399 22.23 -33.09 7.22
CA ASP A 399 21.12 -34.05 7.39
C ASP A 399 20.35 -33.87 8.72
N SER A 400 20.66 -32.82 9.47
CA SER A 400 19.99 -32.43 10.72
C SER A 400 19.76 -30.93 10.76
N GLU A 401 18.84 -30.51 11.63
CA GLU A 401 18.57 -29.09 11.88
C GLU A 401 19.86 -28.32 12.15
N THR A 402 20.01 -27.21 11.43
CA THR A 402 21.13 -26.27 11.56
C THR A 402 20.58 -24.90 11.93
N VAL A 403 21.16 -24.29 12.96
CA VAL A 403 20.79 -22.96 13.44
C VAL A 403 21.98 -22.02 13.34
N LEU A 404 21.79 -20.87 12.71
CA LEU A 404 22.71 -19.74 12.70
C LEU A 404 22.07 -18.59 13.48
N GLU A 405 22.72 -18.18 14.58
CA GLU A 405 22.36 -16.94 15.29
C GLU A 405 23.35 -15.84 14.91
N HIS A 406 22.84 -14.69 14.48
CA HIS A 406 23.65 -13.57 14.03
C HIS A 406 22.99 -12.25 14.40
N HIS A 407 23.65 -11.44 15.25
CA HIS A 407 23.10 -10.19 15.79
C HIS A 407 21.69 -10.30 16.40
N GLY A 408 21.35 -11.46 16.97
CA GLY A 408 20.02 -11.74 17.54
C GLY A 408 18.99 -12.23 16.52
N ALA A 409 19.22 -12.06 15.23
CA ALA A 409 18.46 -12.73 14.18
C ALA A 409 18.85 -14.23 14.13
N ARG A 410 17.93 -15.10 13.74
CA ARG A 410 18.15 -16.55 13.70
C ARG A 410 17.70 -17.14 12.37
N ALA A 411 18.55 -17.92 11.73
CA ALA A 411 18.23 -18.70 10.54
C ALA A 411 18.25 -20.19 10.89
N ILE A 412 17.13 -20.87 10.69
CA ILE A 412 16.92 -22.26 11.08
C ILE A 412 16.64 -23.07 9.82
N LEU A 413 17.56 -23.96 9.44
CA LEU A 413 17.43 -24.84 8.28
C LEU A 413 17.18 -26.28 8.74
N THR A 414 16.07 -26.84 8.31
CA THR A 414 15.63 -28.19 8.70
C THR A 414 15.46 -29.06 7.45
N PRO A 415 16.09 -30.25 7.38
CA PRO A 415 15.87 -31.17 6.27
C PRO A 415 14.42 -31.67 6.25
N ALA A 416 13.82 -31.76 5.07
CA ALA A 416 12.52 -32.39 4.87
C ALA A 416 12.66 -33.91 4.71
N ASP A 417 11.52 -34.62 4.66
CA ASP A 417 11.50 -36.06 4.41
C ASP A 417 11.91 -36.43 2.97
N GLU A 418 11.79 -35.48 2.03
CA GLU A 418 12.19 -35.62 0.64
C GLU A 418 13.67 -35.24 0.44
N GLU A 419 14.40 -36.08 -0.28
CA GLU A 419 15.83 -35.88 -0.57
C GLU A 419 16.03 -34.58 -1.37
N GLY A 420 16.97 -33.74 -0.92
CA GLY A 420 17.27 -32.44 -1.56
C GLY A 420 16.29 -31.31 -1.22
N VAL A 421 15.35 -31.51 -0.28
CA VAL A 421 14.38 -30.50 0.14
C VAL A 421 14.65 -30.06 1.58
N TYR A 422 14.66 -28.75 1.81
CA TYR A 422 14.89 -28.16 3.12
C TYR A 422 13.89 -27.04 3.42
N TYR A 423 13.55 -26.88 4.69
CA TYR A 423 12.76 -25.75 5.19
C TYR A 423 13.69 -24.75 5.89
N LEU A 424 13.67 -23.49 5.47
CA LEU A 424 14.38 -22.40 6.12
C LEU A 424 13.38 -21.46 6.79
N LYS A 425 13.57 -21.20 8.09
CA LYS A 425 12.87 -20.16 8.84
C LYS A 425 13.84 -19.04 9.18
N LEU A 426 13.40 -17.80 8.98
CA LEU A 426 14.17 -16.59 9.24
C LEU A 426 13.47 -15.77 10.33
N GLU A 427 14.05 -15.74 11.52
CA GLU A 427 13.62 -14.91 12.64
C GLU A 427 14.45 -13.63 12.67
N TYR A 428 13.79 -12.49 12.85
CA TYR A 428 14.42 -11.17 12.80
C TYR A 428 14.23 -10.39 14.11
N THR A 429 14.99 -9.31 14.23
CA THR A 429 14.85 -8.30 15.29
C THR A 429 14.60 -6.93 14.65
N GLU A 430 14.26 -5.93 15.45
CA GLU A 430 14.05 -4.54 14.98
C GLU A 430 15.31 -3.95 14.29
N LYS A 431 16.50 -4.48 14.57
CA LYS A 431 17.78 -3.94 14.07
C LYS A 431 18.59 -4.92 13.22
N ALA A 432 18.15 -6.17 13.09
CA ALA A 432 18.85 -7.19 12.33
C ALA A 432 17.86 -8.16 11.68
N TYR A 433 17.94 -8.29 10.36
CA TYR A 433 17.12 -9.22 9.59
C TYR A 433 17.90 -9.84 8.42
N PHE A 434 17.42 -10.96 7.89
CA PHE A 434 17.97 -11.59 6.69
C PHE A 434 17.16 -11.16 5.46
N GLY A 435 17.84 -10.88 4.36
CA GLY A 435 17.20 -10.58 3.08
C GLY A 435 16.45 -11.77 2.50
N ILE A 436 15.60 -11.49 1.52
CA ILE A 436 14.74 -12.48 0.87
C ILE A 436 15.45 -13.28 -0.24
N SER A 437 16.58 -12.77 -0.77
CA SER A 437 17.41 -13.49 -1.74
C SER A 437 18.27 -14.54 -1.03
N ILE A 438 18.16 -15.79 -1.48
CA ILE A 438 18.78 -16.96 -0.83
C ILE A 438 19.66 -17.68 -1.85
N ASP A 439 20.97 -17.60 -1.66
CA ASP A 439 21.93 -18.19 -2.59
C ASP A 439 22.37 -19.59 -2.16
N GLY A 440 22.49 -20.48 -3.15
CA GLY A 440 22.78 -21.89 -2.95
C GLY A 440 21.71 -22.83 -3.53
N PRO A 441 20.43 -22.68 -3.17
CA PRO A 441 19.39 -23.56 -3.71
C PRO A 441 19.22 -23.36 -5.23
N SER A 442 18.79 -24.43 -5.92
CA SER A 442 18.50 -24.39 -7.35
C SER A 442 17.13 -23.79 -7.69
N ASP A 443 16.22 -23.83 -6.73
CA ASP A 443 14.89 -23.23 -6.79
C ASP A 443 14.38 -23.08 -5.35
N GLY A 444 13.32 -22.31 -5.15
CA GLY A 444 12.68 -22.20 -3.86
C GLY A 444 11.32 -21.54 -3.91
N SER A 445 10.58 -21.73 -2.82
CA SER A 445 9.31 -21.05 -2.62
C SER A 445 9.16 -20.56 -1.18
N LEU A 446 8.40 -19.50 -0.99
CA LEU A 446 8.02 -18.93 0.29
C LEU A 446 6.53 -19.17 0.50
N GLN A 447 6.18 -19.58 1.73
CA GLN A 447 4.80 -19.62 2.19
C GLN A 447 4.70 -18.92 3.55
N TYR A 448 3.59 -18.22 3.78
CA TYR A 448 3.26 -17.70 5.11
C TYR A 448 2.80 -18.82 6.03
N ASP A 449 3.34 -18.84 7.24
CA ASP A 449 3.02 -19.83 8.25
C ASP A 449 1.58 -19.64 8.75
N ARG A 450 0.98 -20.75 9.18
CA ARG A 450 -0.41 -20.80 9.66
C ARG A 450 -0.43 -21.47 11.02
N ALA A 451 -1.33 -21.03 11.88
CA ALA A 451 -1.53 -21.65 13.18
C ALA A 451 -1.96 -23.12 13.02
N GLU A 452 -1.25 -24.03 13.68
CA GLU A 452 -1.56 -25.46 13.71
C GLU A 452 -2.55 -25.80 14.85
N ASN A 453 -3.19 -26.97 14.76
CA ASN A 453 -4.12 -27.48 15.78
C ASN A 453 -5.30 -26.53 16.09
N THR A 454 -5.70 -25.73 15.11
CA THR A 454 -6.88 -24.87 15.16
C THR A 454 -8.15 -25.61 14.73
N PRO A 455 -9.34 -25.12 15.08
CA PRO A 455 -10.61 -25.68 14.60
C PRO A 455 -10.71 -25.73 13.06
N ASP A 456 -11.42 -26.73 12.56
CA ASP A 456 -11.65 -26.95 11.13
C ASP A 456 -12.56 -25.89 10.48
N TRP A 457 -13.27 -25.11 11.29
CA TRP A 457 -14.16 -24.05 10.80
C TRP A 457 -13.43 -22.73 10.51
N LEU A 458 -12.16 -22.60 10.90
CA LEU A 458 -11.29 -21.47 10.55
C LEU A 458 -10.76 -21.61 9.12
N ASP A 459 -10.72 -20.49 8.40
CA ASP A 459 -10.12 -20.44 7.07
C ASP A 459 -8.60 -20.21 7.12
N ASP A 460 -7.95 -20.28 5.96
CA ASP A 460 -6.50 -20.16 5.86
C ASP A 460 -5.99 -18.75 6.19
N GLY A 461 -6.76 -17.71 5.88
CA GLY A 461 -6.40 -16.32 6.18
C GLY A 461 -6.44 -16.04 7.67
N GLU A 462 -7.46 -16.56 8.35
CA GLU A 462 -7.59 -16.49 9.82
C GLU A 462 -6.51 -17.27 10.55
N ARG A 463 -6.13 -18.46 10.05
CA ARG A 463 -5.02 -19.23 10.61
C ARG A 463 -3.69 -18.52 10.42
N SER A 464 -3.51 -17.83 9.30
CA SER A 464 -2.34 -16.99 9.05
C SER A 464 -2.32 -15.80 10.01
N LEU A 465 -3.47 -15.13 10.20
CA LEU A 465 -3.60 -14.03 11.17
C LEU A 465 -3.26 -14.47 12.59
N LEU A 466 -3.79 -15.61 13.03
CA LEU A 466 -3.49 -16.17 14.36
C LEU A 466 -1.99 -16.34 14.57
N GLU A 467 -1.26 -16.80 13.55
CA GLU A 467 0.18 -16.98 13.63
C GLU A 467 0.94 -15.64 13.60
N VAL A 468 0.51 -14.67 12.79
CA VAL A 468 1.05 -13.29 12.82
C VAL A 468 0.89 -12.68 14.22
N ILE A 469 -0.30 -12.85 14.82
CA ILE A 469 -0.63 -12.32 16.14
C ILE A 469 0.20 -12.97 17.23
N ARG A 470 0.50 -14.27 17.10
CA ARG A 470 1.35 -15.01 18.03
C ARG A 470 2.81 -14.59 17.90
N GLN A 471 3.35 -14.56 16.68
CA GLN A 471 4.78 -14.32 16.44
C GLN A 471 5.18 -12.84 16.56
N GLY A 472 4.31 -11.93 16.12
CA GLY A 472 4.57 -10.48 16.15
C GLY A 472 5.09 -9.95 14.83
N TYR A 473 5.12 -10.81 13.83
CA TYR A 473 5.58 -10.56 12.48
C TYR A 473 4.88 -11.52 11.52
N TYR A 474 5.04 -11.32 10.21
CA TYR A 474 4.64 -12.30 9.19
C TYR A 474 5.61 -13.49 9.19
N PRO A 475 5.24 -14.61 9.81
CA PRO A 475 6.12 -15.76 9.87
C PRO A 475 6.09 -16.46 8.52
N THR A 476 7.26 -16.82 8.03
CA THR A 476 7.42 -17.39 6.69
C THR A 476 8.34 -18.59 6.74
N THR A 477 7.96 -19.62 5.99
CA THR A 477 8.80 -20.80 5.76
C THR A 477 9.19 -20.82 4.29
N TYR A 478 10.48 -20.88 4.05
CA TYR A 478 11.08 -21.01 2.72
C TYR A 478 11.33 -22.50 2.46
N THR A 479 10.74 -23.06 1.40
CA THR A 479 11.09 -24.38 0.91
C THR A 479 12.19 -24.23 -0.13
N LEU A 480 13.34 -24.83 0.14
CA LEU A 480 14.54 -24.76 -0.70
C LEU A 480 14.76 -26.09 -1.39
N TYR A 481 15.00 -26.05 -2.70
CA TYR A 481 15.27 -27.23 -3.52
C TYR A 481 16.72 -27.26 -3.97
N PHE A 482 17.42 -28.34 -3.65
CA PHE A 482 18.77 -28.61 -4.09
C PHE A 482 18.76 -29.73 -5.12
N ALA A 483 19.49 -29.54 -6.23
CA ALA A 483 19.78 -30.65 -7.15
C ALA A 483 20.61 -31.73 -6.44
N ASP A 484 20.66 -32.96 -6.98
CA ASP A 484 21.39 -34.12 -6.41
C ASP A 484 22.90 -33.87 -6.13
N GLU A 485 23.46 -32.74 -6.61
CA GLU A 485 24.84 -32.27 -6.34
C GLU A 485 24.90 -30.84 -5.72
N GLY A 486 23.79 -30.34 -5.15
CA GLY A 486 23.64 -28.97 -4.66
C GLY A 486 24.67 -28.55 -3.60
N PRO A 487 24.88 -27.23 -3.40
CA PRO A 487 25.93 -26.74 -2.50
C PRO A 487 25.69 -27.14 -1.04
N ASN A 488 26.77 -27.49 -0.33
CA ASN A 488 26.76 -27.87 1.09
C ASN A 488 26.48 -26.68 2.05
N LYS A 489 26.05 -25.54 1.52
CA LYS A 489 25.78 -24.31 2.27
C LYS A 489 24.79 -23.42 1.53
N VAL A 490 24.03 -22.67 2.31
CA VAL A 490 23.22 -21.53 1.87
C VAL A 490 23.96 -20.25 2.27
N ARG A 491 24.00 -19.25 1.38
CA ARG A 491 24.47 -17.90 1.70
C ARG A 491 23.27 -16.99 1.91
N LEU A 492 23.27 -16.26 3.02
CA LEU A 492 22.26 -15.27 3.36
C LEU A 492 22.93 -13.91 3.51
N MET A 493 22.22 -12.85 3.12
CA MET A 493 22.61 -11.48 3.39
C MET A 493 21.88 -10.97 4.63
N THR A 494 22.62 -10.56 5.65
CA THR A 494 22.07 -9.91 6.84
C THR A 494 22.13 -8.39 6.69
N PHE A 495 21.06 -7.73 7.08
CA PHE A 495 20.87 -6.28 7.10
C PHE A 495 20.89 -5.84 8.57
N LEU A 496 21.79 -4.92 8.92
CA LEU A 496 21.97 -4.42 10.27
C LEU A 496 21.74 -2.91 10.31
N ILE A 497 20.69 -2.48 11.00
CA ILE A 497 20.28 -1.08 11.11
C ILE A 497 21.02 -0.44 12.29
N GLY A 498 21.64 0.72 12.06
CA GLY A 498 22.29 1.51 13.12
C GLY A 498 21.31 2.07 14.15
N ASP A 499 21.84 2.38 15.34
CA ASP A 499 21.04 2.93 16.45
C ASP A 499 20.70 4.41 16.28
N GLU A 500 21.54 5.16 15.56
CA GLU A 500 21.44 6.61 15.43
C GLU A 500 21.30 6.99 13.94
N PRO A 501 20.51 8.02 13.61
CA PRO A 501 20.41 8.51 12.25
C PRO A 501 21.74 9.14 11.80
N VAL A 502 22.16 8.83 10.58
CA VAL A 502 23.33 9.47 9.95
C VAL A 502 22.99 10.80 9.32
N GLN A 503 21.74 10.98 8.92
CA GLN A 503 21.21 12.16 8.25
C GLN A 503 19.75 12.38 8.66
N GLU A 504 19.34 13.64 8.70
CA GLU A 504 17.98 14.06 9.04
C GLU A 504 17.62 15.30 8.23
N LYS A 505 16.38 15.37 7.74
CA LYS A 505 15.87 16.54 7.03
C LYS A 505 14.40 16.79 7.36
N GLN A 506 14.06 18.05 7.60
CA GLN A 506 12.66 18.50 7.59
C GLN A 506 12.14 18.50 6.16
N VAL A 507 11.06 17.76 5.92
CA VAL A 507 10.38 17.66 4.64
C VAL A 507 8.95 18.13 4.81
N ARG A 508 8.47 18.91 3.84
CA ARG A 508 7.09 19.38 3.79
C ARG A 508 6.31 18.61 2.73
N PHE A 509 5.35 17.82 3.17
CA PHE A 509 4.45 17.05 2.32
C PHE A 509 3.24 17.92 1.98
N TYR A 510 2.94 18.10 0.70
CA TYR A 510 1.87 18.98 0.24
C TYR A 510 0.66 18.20 -0.21
N ASP A 511 -0.53 18.71 0.12
CA ASP A 511 -1.79 18.29 -0.49
C ASP A 511 -1.75 18.52 -2.01
N PRO A 512 -2.35 17.66 -2.85
CA PRO A 512 -2.29 17.79 -4.30
C PRO A 512 -2.86 19.12 -4.82
N ASP A 513 -3.96 19.62 -4.26
CA ASP A 513 -4.55 20.90 -4.67
C ASP A 513 -3.64 22.07 -4.25
N ALA A 514 -3.07 22.00 -3.04
CA ALA A 514 -2.08 22.98 -2.59
C ALA A 514 -0.83 22.98 -3.49
N ALA A 515 -0.30 21.79 -3.84
CA ALA A 515 0.84 21.63 -4.73
C ALA A 515 0.57 22.11 -6.16
N LEU A 516 -0.64 21.86 -6.69
CA LEU A 516 -1.07 22.35 -8.00
C LEU A 516 -1.22 23.87 -8.00
N SER A 517 -1.73 24.46 -6.92
CA SER A 517 -1.98 25.90 -6.83
C SER A 517 -0.72 26.75 -6.76
N ASN A 518 0.40 26.19 -6.32
CA ASN A 518 1.68 26.88 -6.20
C ASN A 518 2.70 26.35 -7.21
N ILE A 519 2.90 27.10 -8.30
CA ILE A 519 3.83 26.74 -9.37
C ILE A 519 5.30 26.79 -8.96
N GLU A 520 5.62 27.56 -7.91
CA GLU A 520 7.00 27.67 -7.40
C GLU A 520 7.42 26.43 -6.60
N LEU A 521 6.47 25.56 -6.24
CA LEU A 521 6.78 24.28 -5.61
C LEU A 521 7.30 23.29 -6.62
N GLU A 522 8.42 22.67 -6.25
CA GLU A 522 8.96 21.53 -6.96
C GLU A 522 7.92 20.41 -7.09
N PRO A 523 7.75 19.80 -8.28
CA PRO A 523 6.94 18.61 -8.45
C PRO A 523 7.36 17.52 -7.47
N THR A 524 6.38 17.01 -6.71
CA THR A 524 6.60 15.97 -5.69
C THR A 524 6.89 14.60 -6.30
N SER A 525 6.59 14.43 -7.59
CA SER A 525 6.93 13.25 -8.37
C SER A 525 7.26 13.59 -9.83
N SER A 526 7.97 12.67 -10.49
CA SER A 526 8.23 12.76 -11.92
C SER A 526 7.18 11.96 -12.70
N HIS A 527 6.50 12.60 -13.64
CA HIS A 527 5.59 11.92 -14.57
C HIS A 527 6.19 11.93 -15.97
N TYR A 528 6.26 10.75 -16.56
CA TYR A 528 6.89 10.55 -17.86
C TYR A 528 5.90 10.74 -19.01
N LEU A 529 6.38 11.37 -20.07
CA LEU A 529 5.64 11.58 -21.31
C LEU A 529 5.23 10.25 -21.94
N PHE A 530 6.05 9.20 -21.81
CA PHE A 530 5.76 7.87 -22.33
C PHE A 530 5.67 6.87 -21.19
N SER A 531 4.52 6.19 -21.08
CA SER A 531 4.33 5.13 -20.07
C SER A 531 5.16 3.89 -20.43
N LYS A 532 5.91 3.36 -19.45
CA LYS A 532 6.69 2.11 -19.56
C LYS A 532 5.85 0.83 -19.49
N TYR A 533 4.64 0.88 -18.91
CA TYR A 533 3.77 -0.29 -18.71
C TYR A 533 2.56 -0.27 -19.68
N PRO A 534 2.71 -0.79 -20.91
CA PRO A 534 1.57 -1.06 -21.77
C PRO A 534 0.71 -2.24 -21.28
N ASP A 535 1.21 -3.08 -20.36
CA ASP A 535 0.67 -4.42 -20.09
C ASP A 535 -0.59 -4.46 -19.23
N TYR A 536 -0.87 -3.46 -18.38
CA TYR A 536 -2.12 -3.42 -17.62
C TYR A 536 -3.34 -3.02 -18.47
N ALA A 537 -3.11 -2.55 -19.70
CA ALA A 537 -4.14 -2.34 -20.70
C ALA A 537 -4.35 -3.60 -21.56
N ASN A 538 -4.76 -4.68 -20.91
CA ASN A 538 -5.52 -5.81 -21.46
C ASN A 538 -5.00 -6.50 -22.76
N PRO A 539 -4.56 -7.77 -22.73
CA PRO A 539 -4.20 -8.57 -23.90
C PRO A 539 -5.36 -8.89 -24.87
N SER A 540 -6.53 -8.26 -24.73
CA SER A 540 -7.74 -8.56 -25.51
C SER A 540 -7.78 -7.97 -26.93
N ARG A 541 -6.71 -7.32 -27.40
CA ARG A 541 -6.50 -7.00 -28.83
C ARG A 541 -5.14 -7.55 -29.31
N THR A 542 -4.98 -8.86 -29.32
CA THR A 542 -3.90 -9.59 -29.99
C THR A 542 -3.78 -9.35 -31.51
N ASP A 543 -4.67 -8.55 -32.11
CA ASP A 543 -4.84 -8.48 -33.56
C ASP A 543 -4.04 -7.37 -34.26
N PHE A 544 -3.50 -6.39 -33.52
CA PHE A 544 -2.76 -5.27 -34.10
C PHE A 544 -1.35 -5.18 -33.47
N ASN A 545 -0.36 -5.74 -34.17
CA ASN A 545 1.04 -5.64 -33.78
C ASN A 545 1.75 -4.62 -34.68
N PHE A 546 1.76 -3.36 -34.24
CA PHE A 546 2.47 -2.28 -34.92
C PHE A 546 3.97 -2.34 -34.61
N GLN A 547 4.80 -2.26 -35.65
CA GLN A 547 6.25 -2.22 -35.52
C GLN A 547 6.78 -0.85 -35.96
N LEU A 548 7.62 -0.24 -35.12
CA LEU A 548 8.34 0.97 -35.48
C LEU A 548 9.47 0.63 -36.45
N ASN A 549 9.48 1.28 -37.60
CA ASN A 549 10.48 1.12 -38.64
C ASN A 549 11.28 2.41 -38.83
N SER A 550 12.53 2.29 -39.28
CA SER A 550 13.29 3.46 -39.77
C SER A 550 12.53 4.13 -40.93
N LEU A 551 12.71 5.44 -41.12
CA LEU A 551 12.06 6.24 -42.18
C LEU A 551 12.02 5.55 -43.55
N GLN A 552 13.13 4.92 -43.96
CA GLN A 552 13.27 4.25 -45.25
C GLN A 552 12.43 2.97 -45.39
N ASN A 553 11.95 2.41 -44.28
CA ASN A 553 11.26 1.12 -44.20
C ASN A 553 9.82 1.23 -43.67
N VAL A 554 9.35 2.44 -43.32
CA VAL A 554 7.94 2.67 -42.97
C VAL A 554 7.05 2.26 -44.15
N GLU A 555 5.92 1.59 -43.88
CA GLU A 555 4.92 1.24 -44.88
C GLU A 555 3.51 1.14 -44.25
N PRO A 556 2.44 1.39 -45.04
CA PRO A 556 1.08 1.14 -44.60
C PRO A 556 0.81 -0.35 -44.36
N VAL A 557 0.07 -0.68 -43.31
CA VAL A 557 -0.28 -2.06 -42.93
C VAL A 557 -1.80 -2.19 -42.76
N SER A 558 -2.38 -3.27 -43.31
CA SER A 558 -3.82 -3.52 -43.26
C SER A 558 -4.25 -4.66 -42.32
N PHE A 559 -3.31 -5.46 -41.79
CA PHE A 559 -3.59 -6.61 -40.92
C PHE A 559 -4.69 -7.56 -41.47
N ASP A 560 -4.69 -7.79 -42.78
CA ASP A 560 -5.71 -8.57 -43.50
C ASP A 560 -7.16 -8.06 -43.32
N ARG A 561 -7.32 -6.77 -43.01
CA ARG A 561 -8.61 -6.10 -42.85
C ARG A 561 -8.84 -5.04 -43.94
N PRO A 562 -10.09 -4.61 -44.19
CA PRO A 562 -10.41 -3.52 -45.10
C PRO A 562 -10.08 -2.15 -44.48
N GLN A 563 -9.02 -2.06 -43.70
CA GLN A 563 -8.57 -0.87 -42.99
C GLN A 563 -7.09 -0.69 -43.31
N LEU A 564 -6.60 0.54 -43.20
CA LEU A 564 -5.20 0.82 -43.45
C LEU A 564 -4.64 1.70 -42.35
N TYR A 565 -3.49 1.30 -41.83
CA TYR A 565 -2.82 1.96 -40.74
C TYR A 565 -1.38 2.28 -41.10
N MET A 566 -0.79 3.25 -40.43
CA MET A 566 0.63 3.54 -40.48
C MET A 566 1.13 3.88 -39.07
N ALA A 567 2.17 3.19 -38.60
CA ALA A 567 2.79 3.49 -37.32
C ALA A 567 4.09 4.26 -37.52
N LEU A 568 4.21 5.38 -36.82
CA LEU A 568 5.38 6.25 -36.79
C LEU A 568 5.88 6.39 -35.35
N SER A 569 7.18 6.61 -35.19
CA SER A 569 7.72 7.18 -33.93
C SER A 569 7.21 8.62 -33.76
N HIS A 570 7.28 9.17 -32.55
CA HIS A 570 6.89 10.56 -32.31
C HIS A 570 7.73 11.54 -33.12
N GLU A 571 9.02 11.26 -33.25
CA GLU A 571 9.95 12.07 -34.03
C GLU A 571 9.62 12.05 -35.52
N GLN A 572 9.24 10.89 -36.05
CA GLN A 572 8.79 10.77 -37.43
C GLN A 572 7.47 11.52 -37.64
N ALA A 573 6.50 11.35 -36.74
CA ALA A 573 5.21 12.04 -36.82
C ALA A 573 5.36 13.58 -36.77
N ALA A 574 6.37 14.08 -36.07
CA ALA A 574 6.68 15.51 -36.00
C ALA A 574 7.26 16.09 -37.30
N LEU A 575 8.06 15.30 -38.02
CA LEU A 575 8.80 15.77 -39.20
C LEU A 575 8.20 15.32 -40.53
N CYS A 576 7.24 14.41 -40.51
CA CYS A 576 6.62 13.82 -41.68
C CYS A 576 5.15 14.22 -41.82
N GLU A 577 4.74 14.54 -43.04
CA GLU A 577 3.36 14.75 -43.42
C GLU A 577 2.85 13.54 -44.21
N LEU A 578 1.69 13.01 -43.83
CA LEU A 578 1.01 11.91 -44.50
C LEU A 578 -0.14 12.45 -45.34
N GLN A 579 -0.17 12.07 -46.62
CA GLN A 579 -1.21 12.47 -47.55
C GLN A 579 -1.74 11.28 -48.34
N GLN A 580 -3.01 11.37 -48.70
CA GLN A 580 -3.64 10.51 -49.68
C GLN A 580 -3.77 11.36 -50.96
N THR A 581 -3.13 10.92 -52.05
CA THR A 581 -2.90 11.76 -53.24
C THR A 581 -3.76 11.37 -54.45
N SER A 582 -4.56 10.30 -54.34
CA SER A 582 -5.55 9.96 -55.37
C SER A 582 -6.90 10.67 -55.13
N ASP A 583 -7.68 10.94 -56.18
CA ASP A 583 -8.99 11.60 -56.06
C ASP A 583 -10.11 10.64 -55.57
N VAL A 584 -9.79 9.74 -54.63
CA VAL A 584 -10.72 8.71 -54.14
C VAL A 584 -11.56 9.26 -52.99
N GLU A 585 -12.88 9.15 -53.16
CA GLU A 585 -13.85 9.56 -52.15
C GLU A 585 -14.73 8.38 -51.72
N GLU A 586 -15.08 8.34 -50.44
CA GLU A 586 -16.03 7.37 -49.89
C GLU A 586 -17.31 8.09 -49.46
N ALA A 587 -18.43 7.76 -50.13
CA ALA A 587 -19.71 8.45 -49.95
C ALA A 587 -19.65 9.99 -50.13
N GLY A 588 -18.83 10.46 -51.08
CA GLY A 588 -18.70 11.88 -51.41
C GLY A 588 -17.86 12.68 -50.40
N ARG A 589 -16.98 11.99 -49.65
CA ARG A 589 -16.05 12.59 -48.69
C ARG A 589 -14.64 12.12 -49.00
N ALA A 590 -13.68 13.02 -48.85
CA ALA A 590 -12.27 12.70 -48.98
C ALA A 590 -11.85 11.68 -47.92
N ILE A 591 -10.91 10.82 -48.31
CA ILE A 591 -10.26 9.86 -47.44
C ILE A 591 -8.94 10.49 -46.97
N THR A 592 -8.70 10.55 -45.67
CA THR A 592 -7.52 11.20 -45.08
C THR A 592 -6.91 10.35 -43.96
N TRP A 593 -5.63 10.58 -43.67
CA TRP A 593 -4.98 10.03 -42.50
C TRP A 593 -5.45 10.76 -41.25
N ARG A 594 -5.84 10.01 -40.23
CA ARG A 594 -6.18 10.54 -38.90
C ARG A 594 -5.40 9.79 -37.85
N GLU A 595 -4.90 10.51 -36.86
CA GLU A 595 -4.32 9.87 -35.68
C GLU A 595 -5.40 9.01 -35.01
N HIS A 596 -5.06 7.75 -34.76
CA HIS A 596 -5.90 6.74 -34.17
C HIS A 596 -5.22 6.27 -32.89
N ASP A 597 -5.87 6.47 -31.75
CA ASP A 597 -5.43 5.80 -30.53
C ASP A 597 -6.19 4.47 -30.38
N PRO A 598 -5.54 3.32 -30.67
CA PRO A 598 -6.18 2.01 -30.59
C PRO A 598 -6.64 1.62 -29.17
N ARG A 599 -6.33 2.45 -28.16
CA ARG A 599 -6.59 2.25 -26.74
C ARG A 599 -7.54 3.28 -26.12
N GLU A 600 -8.20 4.13 -26.92
CA GLU A 600 -9.12 5.21 -26.48
C GLU A 600 -10.13 4.80 -25.38
N GLN A 601 -10.52 3.52 -25.35
CA GLN A 601 -11.55 2.99 -24.44
C GLN A 601 -11.03 2.51 -23.07
N HIS A 602 -9.72 2.33 -22.87
CA HIS A 602 -9.20 1.55 -21.73
C HIS A 602 -8.12 2.25 -20.89
N MET A 603 -7.84 3.52 -21.16
CA MET A 603 -6.74 4.21 -20.48
C MET A 603 -7.19 5.47 -19.74
N HIS A 604 -7.01 5.43 -18.42
CA HIS A 604 -6.89 6.60 -17.55
C HIS A 604 -5.47 7.17 -17.73
N ARG A 605 -5.21 7.84 -18.85
CA ARG A 605 -3.94 8.54 -19.11
C ARG A 605 -4.18 10.02 -19.11
N GLU A 606 -4.07 10.63 -17.94
CA GLU A 606 -4.31 12.06 -17.87
C GLU A 606 -3.13 12.87 -18.42
N LEU A 607 -1.88 12.34 -18.46
CA LEU A 607 -0.72 13.12 -18.92
C LEU A 607 0.38 12.30 -19.65
N SER A 608 0.06 11.17 -20.30
CA SER A 608 1.06 10.37 -21.03
C SER A 608 0.63 10.02 -22.46
N LEU A 609 1.58 10.08 -23.37
CA LEU A 609 1.43 9.70 -24.78
C LEU A 609 1.66 8.19 -24.99
N PRO A 610 1.12 7.62 -26.09
CA PRO A 610 1.53 6.31 -26.58
C PRO A 610 3.04 6.29 -26.90
N GLN A 611 3.69 5.12 -26.92
CA GLN A 611 5.10 5.03 -27.36
C GLN A 611 5.26 5.26 -28.88
N GLN A 612 4.17 5.11 -29.64
CA GLN A 612 4.14 5.27 -31.09
C GLN A 612 2.87 6.02 -31.51
N VAL A 613 2.94 6.71 -32.64
CA VAL A 613 1.81 7.40 -33.25
C VAL A 613 1.25 6.50 -34.34
N VAL A 614 -0.03 6.13 -34.22
CA VAL A 614 -0.71 5.31 -35.22
C VAL A 614 -1.67 6.21 -35.99
N TYR A 615 -1.51 6.25 -37.31
CA TYR A 615 -2.47 6.86 -38.22
C TYR A 615 -3.36 5.77 -38.81
N GLN A 616 -4.65 6.05 -38.93
CA GLN A 616 -5.62 5.23 -39.63
C GLN A 616 -6.21 6.04 -40.78
N LEU A 617 -6.36 5.39 -41.92
CA LEU A 617 -7.08 5.97 -43.03
C LEU A 617 -8.59 5.98 -42.72
N ALA A 618 -9.22 7.15 -42.82
CA ALA A 618 -10.65 7.32 -42.53
C ALA A 618 -11.26 8.42 -43.41
N THR A 619 -12.59 8.49 -43.50
CA THR A 619 -13.24 9.68 -44.08
C THR A 619 -12.92 10.92 -43.26
N GLU A 620 -12.98 12.11 -43.88
CA GLU A 620 -12.72 13.40 -43.21
C GLU A 620 -13.46 13.56 -41.87
N ASP A 621 -14.70 13.07 -41.77
CA ASP A 621 -15.50 13.12 -40.54
C ASP A 621 -15.22 12.00 -39.53
N GLY A 622 -14.33 11.06 -39.86
CA GLY A 622 -13.90 9.96 -39.00
C GLY A 622 -14.93 8.83 -38.86
N VAL A 623 -16.01 8.84 -39.64
CA VAL A 623 -17.11 7.87 -39.48
C VAL A 623 -16.86 6.56 -40.23
N ARG A 624 -16.18 6.60 -41.38
CA ARG A 624 -15.87 5.40 -42.16
C ARG A 624 -14.38 5.12 -42.12
N GLU A 625 -14.06 3.92 -41.65
CA GLU A 625 -12.70 3.40 -41.50
C GLU A 625 -12.46 2.13 -42.33
N PHE A 626 -13.53 1.54 -42.86
CA PHE A 626 -13.50 0.32 -43.66
C PHE A 626 -13.76 0.64 -45.12
N PHE A 627 -12.82 0.30 -45.99
CA PHE A 627 -12.89 0.58 -47.43
C PHE A 627 -12.81 -0.72 -48.22
N TYR A 628 -13.56 -0.78 -49.32
CA TYR A 628 -13.62 -1.92 -50.22
C TYR A 628 -13.58 -1.44 -51.67
N GLU A 629 -12.98 -2.23 -52.55
CA GLU A 629 -12.97 -1.97 -54.00
C GLU A 629 -12.34 -0.63 -54.43
N HIS A 630 -11.56 -0.01 -53.53
CA HIS A 630 -10.85 1.24 -53.77
C HIS A 630 -9.35 1.00 -53.97
N GLU A 631 -8.75 1.76 -54.88
CA GLU A 631 -7.31 1.84 -55.07
C GLU A 631 -6.85 3.22 -54.63
N VAL A 632 -6.03 3.29 -53.58
CA VAL A 632 -5.55 4.56 -53.03
C VAL A 632 -4.05 4.72 -53.27
N VAL A 633 -3.65 5.94 -53.62
CA VAL A 633 -2.25 6.36 -53.64
C VAL A 633 -1.98 7.17 -52.38
N LEU A 634 -0.93 6.80 -51.68
CA LEU A 634 -0.55 7.33 -50.38
C LEU A 634 0.86 7.88 -50.51
N SER A 635 1.13 9.01 -49.85
CA SER A 635 2.46 9.60 -49.82
C SER A 635 2.82 10.04 -48.42
N MET A 636 4.11 9.95 -48.09
CA MET A 636 4.71 10.52 -46.91
C MET A 636 5.86 11.41 -47.33
N SER A 637 5.88 12.66 -46.87
CA SER A 637 6.98 13.60 -47.09
C SER A 637 7.54 14.05 -45.75
N CYS A 638 8.85 13.87 -45.54
CA CYS A 638 9.55 14.21 -44.32
C CYS A 638 10.65 15.24 -44.58
N GLY A 639 10.85 16.17 -43.64
CA GLY A 639 11.89 17.20 -43.74
C GLY A 639 13.33 16.66 -43.75
N GLY A 640 13.56 15.44 -43.24
CA GLY A 640 14.86 14.79 -43.11
C GLY A 640 14.81 13.64 -42.09
N GLU A 641 15.97 13.17 -41.64
CA GLU A 641 16.08 12.23 -40.52
C GLU A 641 15.96 12.96 -39.17
N PRO A 642 15.23 12.41 -38.19
CA PRO A 642 15.05 13.04 -36.89
C PRO A 642 16.35 13.04 -36.08
N GLU A 643 16.75 14.20 -35.59
CA GLU A 643 17.89 14.35 -34.69
C GLU A 643 17.56 15.33 -33.56
N TRP A 644 17.74 14.87 -32.32
CA TRP A 644 17.55 15.70 -31.12
C TRP A 644 18.79 16.55 -30.86
N HIS A 645 18.57 17.85 -30.69
CA HIS A 645 19.62 18.82 -30.42
C HIS A 645 19.38 19.48 -29.06
N ALA A 646 20.38 19.45 -28.18
CA ALA A 646 20.30 20.14 -26.90
C ALA A 646 20.17 21.65 -27.09
N LEU A 647 19.19 22.24 -26.38
CA LEU A 647 19.03 23.68 -26.28
C LEU A 647 19.88 24.20 -25.13
N ASP A 648 20.59 25.30 -25.37
CA ASP A 648 21.38 26.00 -24.35
C ASP A 648 20.45 26.93 -23.56
N LEU A 649 19.69 26.34 -22.62
CA LEU A 649 18.79 27.05 -21.71
C LEU A 649 19.40 27.15 -20.32
N GLU A 650 19.26 28.32 -19.68
CA GLU A 650 19.69 28.51 -18.29
C GLU A 650 18.63 27.93 -17.34
N LEU A 651 18.69 26.61 -17.12
CA LEU A 651 17.86 25.92 -16.14
C LEU A 651 18.30 26.35 -14.74
N GLY A 652 17.57 27.29 -14.14
CA GLY A 652 17.83 27.83 -12.80
C GLY A 652 17.47 26.83 -11.68
N GLU A 653 17.30 27.33 -10.45
CA GLU A 653 16.89 26.49 -9.30
C GLU A 653 15.51 25.85 -9.48
N GLN A 654 14.62 26.49 -10.25
CA GLN A 654 13.29 25.99 -10.61
C GLN A 654 13.29 25.37 -12.00
N SER A 655 14.09 24.32 -12.21
CA SER A 655 14.26 23.72 -13.55
C SER A 655 12.98 23.09 -14.12
N TRP A 656 11.94 22.90 -13.31
CA TRP A 656 10.61 22.46 -13.72
C TRP A 656 9.73 23.58 -14.29
N LEU A 657 10.16 24.85 -14.26
CA LEU A 657 9.45 25.97 -14.88
C LEU A 657 10.21 26.43 -16.12
N ILE A 658 9.66 26.16 -17.31
CA ILE A 658 10.30 26.50 -18.58
C ILE A 658 9.58 27.67 -19.22
N ALA A 659 10.30 28.77 -19.46
CA ALA A 659 9.75 29.95 -20.13
C ALA A 659 9.42 29.62 -21.59
N VAL A 660 8.16 29.82 -21.99
CA VAL A 660 7.72 29.50 -23.37
C VAL A 660 8.41 30.40 -24.39
N THR A 661 8.78 31.62 -23.99
CA THR A 661 9.52 32.57 -24.83
C THR A 661 10.92 32.08 -25.18
N GLU A 662 11.55 31.26 -24.33
CA GLU A 662 12.85 30.65 -24.64
C GLU A 662 12.74 29.53 -25.67
N LEU A 663 11.58 28.86 -25.74
CA LEU A 663 11.31 27.80 -26.71
C LEU A 663 10.82 28.35 -28.05
N LEU A 664 9.85 29.26 -28.03
CA LEU A 664 9.06 29.68 -29.19
C LEU A 664 9.22 31.17 -29.56
N GLY A 665 9.93 31.96 -28.76
CA GLY A 665 10.11 33.40 -28.97
C GLY A 665 9.07 34.28 -28.28
N ASP A 666 9.32 35.59 -28.24
CA ASP A 666 8.49 36.58 -27.54
C ASP A 666 7.06 36.73 -28.11
N ASP A 667 6.83 36.35 -29.36
CA ASP A 667 5.55 36.44 -30.07
C ASP A 667 4.77 35.11 -30.05
N TRP A 668 5.14 34.15 -29.19
CA TRP A 668 4.50 32.83 -29.13
C TRP A 668 2.99 32.90 -28.93
N GLN A 669 2.50 33.86 -28.14
CA GLN A 669 1.07 33.98 -27.85
C GLN A 669 0.25 34.38 -29.10
N ASP A 670 0.85 35.11 -30.04
CA ASP A 670 0.18 35.48 -31.30
C ASP A 670 0.33 34.40 -32.39
N THR A 671 1.36 33.53 -32.26
CA THR A 671 1.80 32.65 -33.35
C THR A 671 1.59 31.15 -33.07
N HIS A 672 1.52 30.77 -31.80
CA HIS A 672 1.55 29.37 -31.36
C HIS A 672 0.56 29.06 -30.22
N SER A 673 -0.26 30.02 -29.75
CA SER A 673 -1.23 29.77 -28.66
C SER A 673 -2.19 28.61 -28.98
N ASP A 674 -2.65 28.54 -30.22
CA ASP A 674 -3.61 27.54 -30.71
C ASP A 674 -2.92 26.23 -31.14
N MET A 675 -1.59 26.11 -30.97
CA MET A 675 -0.87 24.86 -31.23
C MET A 675 -1.39 23.78 -30.30
N VAL A 676 -1.64 22.57 -30.82
CA VAL A 676 -1.98 21.43 -29.98
C VAL A 676 -0.75 21.01 -29.17
N LEU A 677 -0.92 20.77 -27.88
CA LEU A 677 0.19 20.50 -26.97
C LEU A 677 1.03 19.28 -27.38
N VAL A 678 0.42 18.23 -27.94
CA VAL A 678 1.16 17.07 -28.46
C VAL A 678 2.19 17.46 -29.53
N ASP A 679 1.92 18.49 -30.35
CA ASP A 679 2.85 18.94 -31.39
C ASP A 679 4.07 19.65 -30.77
N LEU A 680 3.86 20.39 -29.67
CA LEU A 680 4.97 20.92 -28.88
C LEU A 680 5.83 19.78 -28.31
N LEU A 681 5.20 18.79 -27.67
CA LEU A 681 5.89 17.67 -27.00
C LEU A 681 6.53 16.67 -27.97
N ARG A 682 6.14 16.71 -29.25
CA ARG A 682 6.83 16.01 -30.34
C ARG A 682 8.06 16.76 -30.84
N ARG A 683 8.05 18.08 -30.73
CA ARG A 683 9.16 18.94 -31.17
C ARG A 683 10.17 19.23 -30.07
N TYR A 684 9.75 19.29 -28.82
CA TYR A 684 10.60 19.52 -27.66
C TYR A 684 10.44 18.38 -26.66
N ARG A 685 11.54 17.96 -26.05
CA ARG A 685 11.50 17.04 -24.92
C ARG A 685 12.27 17.61 -23.74
N PHE A 686 11.71 17.40 -22.55
CA PHE A 686 12.27 17.79 -21.27
C PHE A 686 12.77 16.52 -20.59
N LEU A 687 14.07 16.40 -20.37
CA LEU A 687 14.71 15.19 -19.88
C LEU A 687 15.09 15.34 -18.41
N ASP A 688 14.83 14.31 -17.62
CA ASP A 688 15.36 14.19 -16.26
C ASP A 688 16.83 13.72 -16.25
N THR A 689 17.39 13.51 -15.06
CA THR A 689 18.77 13.01 -14.86
C THR A 689 19.00 11.60 -15.40
N THR A 690 17.93 10.87 -15.72
CA THR A 690 17.94 9.51 -16.30
C THR A 690 17.68 9.49 -17.81
N ASP A 691 17.72 10.66 -18.46
CA ASP A 691 17.40 10.86 -19.88
C ASP A 691 15.97 10.43 -20.26
N ARG A 692 15.02 10.41 -19.31
CA ARG A 692 13.61 10.12 -19.57
C ARG A 692 12.83 11.41 -19.84
N ALA A 693 11.97 11.37 -20.87
CA ALA A 693 11.11 12.48 -21.22
C ALA A 693 9.98 12.67 -20.20
N LEU A 694 9.94 13.86 -19.59
CA LEU A 694 8.92 14.30 -18.65
C LEU A 694 7.72 14.88 -19.40
N THR A 695 6.53 14.78 -18.78
CA THR A 695 5.30 15.41 -19.27
C THR A 695 5.10 16.80 -18.64
N VAL A 696 4.03 17.49 -19.03
CA VAL A 696 3.67 18.82 -18.50
C VAL A 696 2.49 18.73 -17.53
N ILE A 697 2.46 19.63 -16.55
CA ILE A 697 1.38 19.78 -15.57
C ILE A 697 0.54 21.00 -15.99
N PRO A 698 -0.80 20.89 -15.96
CA PRO A 698 -1.66 22.05 -16.22
C PRO A 698 -1.48 23.14 -15.14
N PRO A 699 -1.76 24.42 -15.48
CA PRO A 699 -1.66 25.53 -14.54
C PRO A 699 -2.74 25.44 -13.43
N PRO A 700 -2.55 26.16 -12.31
CA PRO A 700 -3.56 26.32 -11.26
C PRO A 700 -4.94 26.68 -11.83
N GLY A 701 -6.00 26.05 -11.34
CA GLY A 701 -7.37 26.36 -11.73
C GLY A 701 -7.81 25.79 -13.08
N PHE A 702 -7.00 24.95 -13.72
CA PHE A 702 -7.44 24.14 -14.86
C PHE A 702 -8.59 23.23 -14.42
N GLY A 703 -9.80 23.50 -14.93
CA GLY A 703 -11.02 22.96 -14.33
C GLY A 703 -11.14 21.44 -14.37
N ASN A 704 -11.44 20.84 -13.21
CA ASN A 704 -11.59 19.40 -12.94
C ASN A 704 -12.67 18.66 -13.79
N GLN A 705 -13.35 19.35 -14.70
CA GLN A 705 -14.37 18.78 -15.61
C GLN A 705 -13.83 18.50 -17.02
N ARG A 706 -12.63 18.96 -17.36
CA ARG A 706 -12.00 18.66 -18.65
C ARG A 706 -11.12 17.42 -18.50
N ARG A 707 -11.36 16.41 -19.35
CA ARG A 707 -10.43 15.28 -19.47
C ARG A 707 -9.09 15.83 -19.98
N LEU A 708 -8.01 15.61 -19.24
CA LEU A 708 -6.67 15.95 -19.69
C LEU A 708 -6.33 15.05 -20.89
N ASP A 709 -6.18 15.68 -22.05
CA ASP A 709 -5.89 15.02 -23.32
C ASP A 709 -4.91 15.89 -24.11
N LEU A 710 -3.63 15.52 -24.05
CA LEU A 710 -2.53 16.24 -24.70
C LEU A 710 -2.71 16.34 -26.22
N THR A 711 -3.53 15.48 -26.83
CA THR A 711 -3.78 15.46 -28.29
C THR A 711 -4.88 16.44 -28.73
N ARG A 712 -5.57 17.07 -27.78
CA ARG A 712 -6.69 17.99 -28.05
C ARG A 712 -6.55 19.35 -27.40
N LEU A 713 -5.87 19.40 -26.26
CA LEU A 713 -5.62 20.65 -25.54
C LEU A 713 -4.54 21.45 -26.25
N THR A 714 -4.66 22.77 -26.15
CA THR A 714 -3.75 23.71 -26.79
C THR A 714 -2.59 24.07 -25.87
N LEU A 715 -1.57 24.72 -26.42
CA LEU A 715 -0.46 25.25 -25.65
C LEU A 715 -0.96 26.26 -24.60
N ASP A 716 -1.84 27.18 -24.98
CA ASP A 716 -2.39 28.22 -24.09
C ASP A 716 -3.12 27.63 -22.86
N ASP A 717 -3.72 26.44 -22.99
CA ASP A 717 -4.35 25.73 -21.87
C ASP A 717 -3.34 25.30 -20.78
N PHE A 718 -2.04 25.24 -21.09
CA PHE A 718 -0.98 24.73 -20.21
C PHE A 718 0.04 25.79 -19.76
N VAL A 719 0.00 26.99 -20.33
CA VAL A 719 0.93 28.06 -19.98
C VAL A 719 0.37 28.88 -18.83
N THR A 720 1.18 29.16 -17.80
CA THR A 720 0.76 30.01 -16.68
C THR A 720 0.56 31.47 -17.11
N GLU A 721 -0.10 32.29 -16.29
CA GLU A 721 -0.26 33.72 -16.57
C GLU A 721 1.10 34.45 -16.73
N GLU A 722 2.13 33.94 -16.05
CA GLU A 722 3.51 34.45 -16.13
C GLU A 722 4.31 33.93 -17.34
N GLY A 723 3.74 33.04 -18.17
CA GLY A 723 4.35 32.56 -19.41
C GLY A 723 5.24 31.32 -19.28
N PHE A 724 5.02 30.48 -18.26
CA PHE A 724 5.78 29.25 -18.02
C PHE A 724 4.99 27.99 -18.37
N LEU A 725 5.70 26.97 -18.85
CA LEU A 725 5.26 25.58 -18.80
C LEU A 725 5.76 24.95 -17.51
N ARG A 726 4.85 24.34 -16.75
CA ARG A 726 5.22 23.53 -15.58
C ARG A 726 5.47 22.10 -16.02
N ILE A 727 6.69 21.61 -15.82
CA ILE A 727 7.11 20.24 -16.15
C ILE A 727 6.88 19.34 -14.93
N ALA A 728 6.45 18.11 -15.17
CA ALA A 728 6.19 17.13 -14.13
C ALA A 728 7.48 16.42 -13.68
N GLY A 729 8.43 17.19 -13.14
CA GLY A 729 9.73 16.72 -12.64
C GLY A 729 10.83 17.74 -12.86
N ARG A 730 12.02 17.50 -12.29
CA ARG A 730 13.21 18.33 -12.54
C ARG A 730 13.75 18.10 -13.94
N VAL A 731 13.95 19.18 -14.67
CA VAL A 731 14.57 19.13 -16.00
C VAL A 731 16.07 19.30 -15.85
N GLU A 732 16.83 18.37 -16.40
CA GLU A 732 18.29 18.45 -16.52
C GLU A 732 18.69 18.95 -17.92
N ARG A 733 17.92 18.57 -18.95
CA ARG A 733 18.21 18.93 -20.33
C ARG A 733 16.93 19.12 -21.14
N VAL A 734 16.91 20.17 -21.97
CA VAL A 734 15.86 20.37 -22.98
C VAL A 734 16.45 20.14 -24.36
N GLU A 735 15.74 19.41 -25.20
CA GLU A 735 16.16 19.16 -26.57
C GLU A 735 15.05 19.53 -27.55
N GLU A 736 15.45 20.07 -28.69
CA GLU A 736 14.57 20.34 -29.84
C GLU A 736 14.85 19.31 -30.94
N LEU A 737 13.78 18.80 -31.53
CA LEU A 737 13.84 17.94 -32.69
C LEU A 737 14.10 18.76 -33.95
N GLN A 738 15.15 18.41 -34.67
CA GLN A 738 15.48 19.01 -35.95
C GLN A 738 15.60 17.93 -37.03
N ALA A 739 15.28 18.33 -38.27
CA ALA A 739 15.52 17.48 -39.44
C ALA A 739 16.98 17.62 -39.88
N SER A 740 17.67 16.50 -39.99
CA SER A 740 19.03 16.41 -40.56
C SER A 740 19.00 15.72 -41.93
N GLY A 741 20.03 15.98 -42.75
CA GLY A 741 20.17 15.34 -44.06
C GLY A 741 19.22 15.87 -45.14
N ASP A 742 18.98 15.05 -46.17
CA ASP A 742 18.12 15.39 -47.30
C ASP A 742 16.65 15.03 -47.02
N ALA A 743 15.72 15.86 -47.51
CA ALA A 743 14.30 15.59 -47.41
C ALA A 743 13.94 14.24 -48.06
N PHE A 744 13.00 13.53 -47.44
CA PHE A 744 12.58 12.19 -47.83
C PHE A 744 11.13 12.22 -48.32
N ALA A 745 10.83 11.54 -49.41
CA ALA A 745 9.46 11.33 -49.87
C ALA A 745 9.27 9.90 -50.35
N ARG A 746 8.14 9.29 -50.00
CA ARG A 746 7.78 7.93 -50.40
C ARG A 746 6.32 7.86 -50.78
N GLU A 747 6.03 7.04 -51.78
CA GLU A 747 4.67 6.76 -52.24
C GLU A 747 4.39 5.26 -52.17
N TRP A 748 3.13 4.92 -51.89
CA TRP A 748 2.62 3.56 -51.90
C TRP A 748 1.28 3.52 -52.62
N GLU A 749 1.05 2.44 -53.35
CA GLU A 749 -0.26 2.11 -53.93
C GLU A 749 -0.88 0.98 -53.08
N HIS A 750 -2.11 1.16 -52.64
CA HIS A 750 -2.83 0.15 -51.86
C HIS A 750 -4.19 -0.16 -52.49
N GLN A 751 -4.44 -1.45 -52.71
CA GLN A 751 -5.72 -1.96 -53.19
C GLN A 751 -6.49 -2.57 -52.03
N PHE A 752 -7.63 -1.96 -51.68
CA PHE A 752 -8.55 -2.51 -50.68
C PHE A 752 -9.23 -3.79 -51.21
N PRO A 753 -9.57 -4.73 -50.31
CA PRO A 753 -10.21 -5.98 -50.70
C PRO A 753 -11.60 -5.75 -51.31
N ALA A 754 -12.09 -6.75 -52.04
CA ALA A 754 -13.45 -6.72 -52.56
C ALA A 754 -14.48 -6.78 -51.42
N LEU A 755 -15.67 -6.21 -51.66
CA LEU A 755 -16.75 -6.29 -50.69
C LEU A 755 -17.10 -7.77 -50.42
N PRO A 756 -17.22 -8.23 -49.16
CA PRO A 756 -17.55 -9.62 -48.87
C PRO A 756 -18.86 -9.99 -49.55
N SER A 757 -18.86 -11.05 -50.36
CA SER A 757 -20.10 -11.52 -50.98
C SER A 757 -21.03 -12.05 -49.88
N ALA A 758 -22.34 -11.82 -50.03
CA ALA A 758 -23.34 -12.33 -49.08
C ALA A 758 -23.34 -13.88 -48.94
N ASP A 759 -22.64 -14.58 -49.84
CA ASP A 759 -22.48 -16.04 -49.85
C ASP A 759 -21.25 -16.54 -49.04
N ALA A 760 -20.41 -15.64 -48.50
CA ALA A 760 -19.17 -16.00 -47.81
C ALA A 760 -19.34 -16.32 -46.30
N ALA A 761 -20.53 -16.16 -45.71
CA ALA A 761 -20.77 -16.40 -44.28
C ALA A 761 -20.81 -17.89 -43.85
N HIS A 762 -20.38 -18.82 -44.71
CA HIS A 762 -20.30 -20.25 -44.41
C HIS A 762 -19.02 -20.88 -44.95
N GLN A 763 -17.87 -20.36 -44.53
CA GLN A 763 -16.66 -21.16 -44.40
C GLN A 763 -15.64 -20.42 -43.52
N ASP A 764 -15.30 -21.10 -42.42
CA ASP A 764 -14.33 -20.82 -41.35
C ASP A 764 -14.73 -19.83 -40.24
#